data_AF-A0A962F455-F1
#
_entry.id   AF-A0A962F455-F1
#
_cell.length_a   1.000
_cell.length_b   1.000
_cell.length_c   1.000
_cell.angle_alpha   90.00
_cell.angle_beta   90.00
_cell.angle_gamma   90.00
#
_symmetry.space_group_name_H-M   'P 1'
#
loop_
_entity.id
_entity.type
_entity.pdbx_description
1 polymer ?
#
loop_
_entity_poly.entity_id
_entity_poly.type
_entity_poly.pdbx_seq_one_letter_code
_entity_poly.pdbx_strand_id
1 'polypeptide(L)'
;MTDADLHLGRTRTERSDKEAGSNPLVAAVSRLVPHSGVQFIDIAIGTRSLSATVGKFVEDVDPEDGCVLVPLNDQPDCDGVEWHPITGERLAPSQTLWVSGYQALEPFLGVWLPLPYLRFSGRDADGELRFDDGPMNWVRIYIEQPAEGLRDAESLKAVLAIDTTLEKNGRIGQDDYLAPNTDDVVFAPVFKLASDPIHIAEFTAASWFDEGLARSYASFEKTQAAAVRPSSSAAVGGATQRASSSACKPPPAPKFTHERTARYLALLAVLQAESTMPQLQFVDRRTTHWKARNTPVELMLDIDSAFTSAALLLSKDAPAASKTICEPLRLRDLSRPTVTHNAPIRTIAEFSQPNFGDERASLLSGRTDAFNWPSLVRVGDEALRISQAAGAAPGQTGLHAVMRGLRQTTPNTEVWRFARADGAKPTHMGAMVSGRVMSHLAEDGSVIKPGDVDAAPALRPHFSPSALLSMFIAECLLHAISSANAPAAIHESNHIRTLKRVVLTCPIAATVDERAMLLKRAQDARDLIWSANGWDSANELTPEPPEIVLTFDVSVASQIAFLDDEITHRFSGDSRRFLELVGRADFGQDDSAAAASMVDAMRIATLDLSGQATTLTVVNYSFSAEGGIAPMIECAERSSVAGDTLTEAVMKSHILPAIADGLDEAGHPDGAALLMRAGNLIGSNAEFLGRHFSACFLRKVLLPATTALIDLHQAVADGTSGNMMRRFTIGHLVRLGDGRMGPLDEKLEALAAREGARSFRLDKVEVTLDPHAVSATIASHLSPMLDQVVQVVSNANVDLFVLSGQFADLPDVTRSLEAKCPLAPHRIVNLNRRYEEASVEPQASDIEAPDPRLITLARATLSGGNDAGKFNAIGALADELRLAAPKRTGLGLLEPDSEVASRRYIPWSAQEKAQVLPGTPHKPHPGSAARPTPSANQSGPGHEGATFSTSAPRGEAHESPPARGDVTKLSKRREAQAHVLPNRANAISDAGSAVAMPMTKGDQA
;
A
#
# COMPACT_ATOMS: atom_id res chain seq x y z
N MET A 1 38.48 -48.45 -10.30
CA MET A 1 39.78 -48.33 -9.60
C MET A 1 40.08 -46.85 -9.62
N THR A 2 39.55 -46.08 -8.67
CA THR A 2 39.91 -45.92 -7.24
C THR A 2 40.55 -44.53 -7.14
N ASP A 3 39.87 -43.51 -6.61
CA ASP A 3 39.35 -43.30 -5.23
C ASP A 3 40.42 -42.84 -4.24
N ALA A 4 39.96 -42.01 -3.30
CA ALA A 4 40.45 -41.81 -1.93
C ALA A 4 41.80 -41.07 -1.69
N ASP A 5 41.94 -40.25 -0.64
CA ASP A 5 40.90 -39.43 0.02
C ASP A 5 41.47 -38.29 0.90
N LEU A 6 40.55 -37.44 1.36
CA LEU A 6 40.56 -36.53 2.52
C LEU A 6 41.57 -36.80 3.66
N HIS A 7 42.20 -35.74 4.21
CA HIS A 7 41.66 -35.06 5.42
C HIS A 7 42.46 -33.84 5.96
N LEU A 8 41.71 -32.77 6.25
CA LEU A 8 41.74 -31.87 7.44
C LEU A 8 43.05 -31.25 8.00
N GLY A 9 43.01 -29.92 8.21
CA GLY A 9 43.57 -29.34 9.46
C GLY A 9 43.95 -27.84 9.54
N ARG A 10 43.00 -26.97 9.95
CA ARG A 10 43.20 -25.61 10.55
C ARG A 10 43.81 -24.52 9.62
N THR A 11 43.63 -23.21 9.82
CA THR A 11 42.91 -22.43 10.88
C THR A 11 42.24 -21.17 10.29
N ARG A 12 41.35 -20.53 11.07
CA ARG A 12 40.52 -19.35 10.73
C ARG A 12 41.12 -18.05 11.30
N THR A 13 41.62 -17.16 10.43
CA THR A 13 41.90 -15.72 10.68
C THR A 13 42.12 -15.00 9.33
N GLU A 14 42.29 -13.67 9.35
CA GLU A 14 42.64 -12.82 8.18
C GLU A 14 41.58 -12.69 7.06
N ARG A 15 40.41 -12.11 7.41
CA ARG A 15 39.56 -11.40 6.44
C ARG A 15 38.75 -10.23 7.05
N SER A 16 39.43 -9.41 7.82
CA SER A 16 39.04 -8.03 8.13
C SER A 16 40.16 -7.08 7.64
N ASP A 17 40.06 -5.79 7.95
CA ASP A 17 41.17 -4.82 7.86
C ASP A 17 41.62 -4.46 6.42
N LYS A 18 40.68 -4.41 5.46
CA LYS A 18 40.92 -3.79 4.12
C LYS A 18 39.94 -2.71 3.66
N GLU A 19 39.07 -2.23 4.56
CA GLU A 19 38.20 -1.06 4.33
C GLU A 19 38.50 0.06 5.35
N ALA A 20 39.78 0.43 5.46
CA ALA A 20 40.22 1.59 6.23
C ALA A 20 41.50 2.18 5.62
N GLY A 21 41.40 3.33 4.91
CA GLY A 21 42.58 4.10 4.53
C GLY A 21 42.61 4.75 3.14
N SER A 22 41.67 5.65 2.82
CA SER A 22 41.88 6.61 1.71
C SER A 22 41.19 7.97 1.94
N ASN A 23 41.82 8.79 2.79
CA ASN A 23 41.70 10.26 2.89
C ASN A 23 40.32 10.85 3.30
N PRO A 24 40.18 11.46 4.49
CA PRO A 24 38.94 12.11 4.93
C PRO A 24 38.85 13.58 4.49
N LEU A 25 37.86 13.95 3.68
CA LEU A 25 37.29 15.30 3.56
C LEU A 25 36.05 15.28 2.66
N VAL A 26 35.04 16.08 3.00
CA VAL A 26 33.69 16.15 2.36
C VAL A 26 32.85 14.89 2.57
N ALA A 27 31.84 14.98 3.43
CA ALA A 27 30.76 13.99 3.53
C ALA A 27 29.99 13.90 2.21
N ALA A 28 29.59 12.69 1.80
CA ALA A 28 29.02 12.44 0.48
C ALA A 28 27.78 13.31 0.21
N VAL A 29 27.76 13.95 -0.96
CA VAL A 29 26.65 14.82 -1.37
C VAL A 29 25.51 13.95 -1.92
N SER A 30 24.46 13.78 -1.11
CA SER A 30 23.21 13.15 -1.50
C SER A 30 22.43 14.06 -2.44
N ARG A 31 22.02 13.51 -3.59
CA ARG A 31 21.36 14.26 -4.66
C ARG A 31 19.86 14.11 -4.61
N LEU A 32 19.15 15.22 -4.83
CA LEU A 32 17.69 15.32 -4.77
C LEU A 32 17.11 15.72 -6.12
N VAL A 33 16.14 14.97 -6.62
CA VAL A 33 15.38 15.34 -7.82
C VAL A 33 14.18 16.19 -7.39
N PRO A 34 13.98 17.40 -7.95
CA PRO A 34 12.84 18.23 -7.60
C PRO A 34 11.52 17.56 -7.98
N HIS A 35 10.49 17.77 -7.17
CA HIS A 35 9.15 17.17 -7.32
C HIS A 35 9.15 15.63 -7.44
N SER A 36 10.06 14.95 -6.72
CA SER A 36 10.09 13.49 -6.57
C SER A 36 9.39 12.98 -5.29
N GLY A 37 8.50 13.81 -4.72
CA GLY A 37 7.78 13.53 -3.47
C GLY A 37 8.66 13.65 -2.23
N VAL A 38 8.28 12.93 -1.17
CA VAL A 38 9.13 12.77 0.02
C VAL A 38 10.21 11.74 -0.26
N GLN A 39 11.47 12.13 -0.05
CA GLN A 39 12.65 11.30 -0.20
C GLN A 39 13.20 10.89 1.17
N PHE A 40 13.84 9.72 1.23
CA PHE A 40 14.30 9.11 2.48
C PHE A 40 15.80 8.80 2.46
N ILE A 41 16.48 9.06 3.58
CA ILE A 41 17.87 8.64 3.83
C ILE A 41 17.94 7.96 5.20
N ASP A 42 18.40 6.72 5.21
CA ASP A 42 18.59 5.91 6.42
C ASP A 42 19.96 6.18 7.04
N ILE A 43 20.00 6.37 8.37
CA ILE A 43 21.19 6.77 9.14
C ILE A 43 21.28 5.93 10.43
N ALA A 44 22.49 5.61 10.87
CA ALA A 44 22.75 5.04 12.19
C ALA A 44 23.45 6.06 13.09
N ILE A 45 22.92 6.31 14.29
CA ILE A 45 23.52 7.19 15.29
C ILE A 45 24.32 6.33 16.28
N GLY A 46 25.61 6.62 16.45
CA GLY A 46 26.50 5.88 17.33
C GLY A 46 26.31 6.24 18.81
N THR A 47 26.29 5.23 19.67
CA THR A 47 26.33 5.40 21.14
C THR A 47 27.56 6.17 21.64
N ARG A 48 28.66 6.16 20.87
CA ARG A 48 29.86 6.97 21.16
C ARG A 48 29.54 8.46 21.10
N SER A 49 28.81 8.90 20.07
CA SER A 49 28.34 10.27 19.87
C SER A 49 27.42 10.68 21.04
N LEU A 50 26.47 9.83 21.42
CA LEU A 50 25.58 10.03 22.58
C LEU A 50 26.29 10.12 23.93
N SER A 51 27.43 9.43 24.06
CA SER A 51 28.26 9.40 25.26
C SER A 51 29.25 10.56 25.34
N ALA A 52 29.65 11.10 24.20
CA ALA A 52 30.60 12.21 24.10
C ALA A 52 29.91 13.58 24.24
N THR A 53 28.71 13.75 23.68
CA THR A 53 27.99 15.04 23.73
C THR A 53 27.40 15.32 25.12
N VAL A 54 27.79 16.44 25.71
CA VAL A 54 27.16 17.03 26.91
C VAL A 54 26.90 18.51 26.64
N GLY A 55 25.67 18.86 26.25
CA GLY A 55 25.26 20.24 26.09
C GLY A 55 25.19 20.95 27.44
N LYS A 56 25.80 22.13 27.55
CA LYS A 56 25.78 22.96 28.76
C LYS A 56 25.16 24.32 28.46
N PHE A 57 24.26 24.76 29.33
CA PHE A 57 23.48 25.98 29.13
C PHE A 57 23.23 26.70 30.45
N VAL A 58 22.85 27.96 30.35
CA VAL A 58 22.33 28.80 31.43
C VAL A 58 21.11 29.56 30.93
N GLU A 59 20.13 29.79 31.80
CA GLU A 59 19.04 30.73 31.55
C GLU A 59 19.41 32.09 32.14
N ASP A 60 19.53 33.10 31.28
CA ASP A 60 19.73 34.50 31.65
C ASP A 60 18.44 35.30 31.41
N VAL A 61 18.36 36.52 31.93
CA VAL A 61 17.19 37.40 31.78
C VAL A 61 17.59 38.66 31.02
N ASP A 62 17.36 38.63 29.71
CA ASP A 62 17.47 39.79 28.85
C ASP A 62 16.35 40.82 29.15
N PRO A 63 16.64 42.14 29.13
CA PRO A 63 15.64 43.17 29.41
C PRO A 63 14.54 43.34 28.34
N GLU A 64 14.78 42.93 27.10
CA GLU A 64 13.87 43.10 25.96
C GLU A 64 13.20 41.77 25.59
N ASP A 65 13.96 40.67 25.48
CA ASP A 65 13.45 39.33 25.11
C ASP A 65 13.03 38.46 26.32
N GLY A 66 13.42 38.83 27.54
CA GLY A 66 13.08 38.10 28.75
C GLY A 66 14.01 36.90 29.01
N CYS A 67 13.47 35.74 29.37
CA CYS A 67 14.31 34.58 29.67
C CYS A 67 14.92 34.02 28.37
N VAL A 68 16.25 33.98 28.27
CA VAL A 68 17.00 33.50 27.10
C VAL A 68 17.93 32.33 27.49
N LEU A 69 18.12 31.39 26.57
CA LEU A 69 18.97 30.22 26.77
C LEU A 69 20.35 30.45 26.13
N VAL A 70 21.39 30.54 26.96
CA VAL A 70 22.76 30.82 26.52
C VAL A 70 23.61 29.53 26.62
N PRO A 71 24.29 29.09 25.56
CA PRO A 71 25.22 27.95 25.63
C PRO A 71 26.49 28.31 26.40
N LEU A 72 27.09 27.33 27.07
CA LEU A 72 28.36 27.48 27.80
C LEU A 72 29.49 26.76 27.03
N ASN A 73 30.67 27.36 26.99
CA ASN A 73 31.82 26.80 26.27
C ASN A 73 32.31 25.48 26.87
N ASP A 74 32.70 24.53 26.00
CA ASP A 74 33.20 23.20 26.38
C ASP A 74 34.60 23.20 27.03
N GLN A 75 35.30 24.34 27.04
CA GLN A 75 36.55 24.48 27.79
C GLN A 75 36.25 24.99 29.21
N PRO A 76 36.25 24.13 30.25
CA PRO A 76 36.35 24.62 31.61
C PRO A 76 37.73 25.25 31.83
N ASP A 77 37.77 26.34 32.59
CA ASP A 77 39.02 26.82 33.18
C ASP A 77 39.68 25.72 34.03
N CYS A 78 40.98 25.85 34.27
CA CYS A 78 41.82 24.88 34.99
C CYS A 78 41.26 24.47 36.37
N ASP A 79 40.44 25.32 36.99
CA ASP A 79 39.84 25.14 38.32
C ASP A 79 38.42 24.51 38.29
N GLY A 80 37.89 24.15 37.12
CA GLY A 80 36.56 23.53 36.98
C GLY A 80 35.39 24.48 37.28
N VAL A 81 35.59 25.79 37.04
CA VAL A 81 34.58 26.84 37.23
C VAL A 81 33.91 27.16 35.90
N GLU A 82 32.57 27.23 35.89
CA GLU A 82 31.79 27.68 34.74
C GLU A 82 31.47 29.18 34.89
N TRP A 83 31.72 29.95 33.84
CA TRP A 83 31.50 31.41 33.79
C TRP A 83 30.41 31.75 32.77
N HIS A 84 29.67 32.82 33.03
CA HIS A 84 28.67 33.33 32.12
C HIS A 84 29.34 34.03 30.92
N PRO A 85 29.09 33.62 29.66
CA PRO A 85 29.89 34.07 28.51
C PRO A 85 29.69 35.54 28.15
N ILE A 86 28.57 36.16 28.55
CA ILE A 86 28.25 37.57 28.27
C ILE A 86 28.70 38.46 29.43
N THR A 87 28.25 38.16 30.65
CA THR A 87 28.46 39.02 31.85
C THR A 87 29.80 38.75 32.56
N GLY A 88 30.45 37.62 32.30
CA GLY A 88 31.68 37.21 32.99
C GLY A 88 31.49 36.79 34.45
N GLU A 89 30.24 36.63 34.93
CA GLU A 89 29.97 36.21 36.31
C GLU A 89 30.17 34.69 36.52
N ARG A 90 30.53 34.30 37.75
CA ARG A 90 30.71 32.89 38.11
C ARG A 90 29.35 32.21 38.31
N LEU A 91 29.10 31.13 37.58
CA LEU A 91 27.87 30.36 37.69
C LEU A 91 27.94 29.33 38.84
N ALA A 92 26.80 29.12 39.51
CA ALA A 92 26.61 28.03 40.46
C ALA A 92 25.93 26.82 39.79
N PRO A 93 26.19 25.56 40.23
CA PRO A 93 25.55 24.36 39.67
C PRO A 93 24.01 24.31 39.75
N SER A 94 23.39 25.22 40.50
CA SER A 94 21.94 25.43 40.50
C SER A 94 21.42 26.22 39.29
N GLN A 95 22.23 27.10 38.70
CA GLN A 95 21.89 27.94 37.55
C GLN A 95 22.19 27.26 36.20
N THR A 96 23.14 26.33 36.18
CA THR A 96 23.57 25.60 34.98
C THR A 96 22.64 24.44 34.66
N LEU A 97 22.23 24.31 33.40
CA LEU A 97 21.52 23.16 32.84
C LEU A 97 22.52 22.31 32.03
N TRP A 98 22.69 21.05 32.40
CA TRP A 98 23.51 20.08 31.68
C TRP A 98 22.63 18.98 31.07
N VAL A 99 22.86 18.67 29.78
CA VAL A 99 22.10 17.69 29.01
C VAL A 99 23.05 16.74 28.28
N SER A 100 23.13 15.48 28.71
CA SER A 100 23.85 14.44 27.96
C SER A 100 23.13 14.09 26.65
N GLY A 101 23.85 13.59 25.64
CA GLY A 101 23.26 13.14 24.37
C GLY A 101 22.15 12.08 24.54
N TYR A 102 22.25 11.25 25.58
CA TYR A 102 21.16 10.36 26.00
C TYR A 102 19.90 11.13 26.43
N GLN A 103 20.03 12.15 27.28
CA GLN A 103 18.90 13.00 27.71
C GLN A 103 18.33 13.86 26.58
N ALA A 104 19.16 14.27 25.62
CA ALA A 104 18.73 15.00 24.44
C ALA A 104 17.67 14.20 23.66
N LEU A 105 17.87 12.89 23.48
CA LEU A 105 16.97 12.01 22.72
C LEU A 105 15.65 11.65 23.41
N GLU A 106 15.60 11.59 24.74
CA GLU A 106 14.44 11.02 25.47
C GLU A 106 13.06 11.57 25.04
N PRO A 107 12.86 12.89 24.77
CA PRO A 107 11.56 13.43 24.36
C PRO A 107 11.23 13.24 22.87
N PHE A 108 12.15 12.65 22.10
CA PHE A 108 12.22 12.76 20.64
C PHE A 108 12.22 11.40 19.93
N LEU A 109 12.41 10.30 20.66
CA LEU A 109 12.26 8.93 20.12
C LEU A 109 10.82 8.68 19.64
N GLY A 110 10.68 8.05 18.47
CA GLY A 110 9.39 7.70 17.87
C GLY A 110 8.61 8.88 17.29
N VAL A 111 9.21 10.07 17.19
CA VAL A 111 8.58 11.31 16.68
C VAL A 111 9.40 11.87 15.52
N TRP A 112 8.72 12.45 14.52
CA TRP A 112 9.35 13.22 13.45
C TRP A 112 9.61 14.66 13.91
N LEU A 113 10.84 15.13 13.77
CA LEU A 113 11.27 16.48 14.18
C LEU A 113 11.89 17.24 13.01
N PRO A 114 11.56 18.53 12.81
CA PRO A 114 12.29 19.40 11.87
C PRO A 114 13.80 19.41 12.14
N LEU A 115 14.61 19.53 11.09
CA LEU A 115 16.04 19.81 11.19
C LEU A 115 16.41 21.05 10.38
N PRO A 116 17.30 21.92 10.88
CA PRO A 116 17.82 23.10 10.18
C PRO A 116 18.83 22.67 9.10
N TYR A 117 18.33 22.12 8.01
CA TYR A 117 19.11 21.89 6.79
C TYR A 117 19.16 23.18 5.98
N LEU A 118 20.06 24.08 6.38
CA LEU A 118 20.17 25.42 5.82
C LEU A 118 21.07 25.45 4.57
N ARG A 119 20.82 26.42 3.70
CA ARG A 119 21.64 26.64 2.50
C ARG A 119 23.02 27.15 2.90
N PHE A 120 24.07 26.45 2.47
CA PHE A 120 25.45 26.79 2.77
C PHE A 120 25.99 27.81 1.74
N SER A 121 26.28 29.02 2.21
CA SER A 121 26.71 30.16 1.39
C SER A 121 28.22 30.42 1.44
N GLY A 122 29.00 29.53 2.04
CA GLY A 122 30.46 29.49 1.95
C GLY A 122 31.16 29.56 3.31
N ARG A 123 32.38 30.09 3.30
CA ARG A 123 33.09 30.53 4.51
C ARG A 123 33.33 32.04 4.43
N ASP A 124 33.42 32.69 5.58
CA ASP A 124 33.79 34.11 5.67
C ASP A 124 35.32 34.33 5.60
N ALA A 125 35.78 35.51 6.00
CA ALA A 125 37.19 35.91 5.94
C ALA A 125 38.05 35.27 7.06
N ASP A 126 37.46 34.99 8.21
CA ASP A 126 38.13 34.34 9.36
C ASP A 126 38.08 32.81 9.23
N GLY A 127 37.18 32.32 8.38
CA GLY A 127 37.08 30.93 7.94
C GLY A 127 35.85 30.21 8.48
N GLU A 128 34.96 30.90 9.19
CA GLU A 128 33.76 30.28 9.77
C GLU A 128 32.70 29.98 8.72
N LEU A 129 31.80 29.05 9.05
CA LEU A 129 30.74 28.62 8.13
C LEU A 129 29.69 29.71 7.98
N ARG A 130 29.22 29.96 6.74
CA ARG A 130 28.09 30.85 6.48
C ARG A 130 26.91 30.09 5.91
N PHE A 131 25.74 30.38 6.47
CA PHE A 131 24.44 29.91 5.99
C PHE A 131 23.56 31.08 5.56
N ASP A 132 22.48 30.77 4.83
CA ASP A 132 21.32 31.64 4.69
C ASP A 132 20.23 31.21 5.70
N ASP A 133 19.30 32.10 6.01
CA ASP A 133 18.21 31.90 6.98
C ASP A 133 17.08 31.00 6.43
N GLY A 134 17.42 29.75 6.13
CA GLY A 134 16.50 28.71 5.65
C GLY A 134 17.15 27.74 4.63
N PRO A 135 16.36 26.84 4.02
CA PRO A 135 14.91 26.72 4.18
C PRO A 135 14.52 26.00 5.47
N MET A 136 13.40 26.39 6.09
CA MET A 136 13.10 26.00 7.48
C MET A 136 12.20 24.76 7.66
N ASN A 137 11.32 24.41 6.72
CA ASN A 137 10.34 23.33 6.88
C ASN A 137 10.36 22.35 5.69
N TRP A 138 11.48 21.64 5.51
CA TRP A 138 11.70 20.72 4.39
C TRP A 138 12.55 19.47 4.67
N VAL A 139 13.27 19.40 5.80
CA VAL A 139 13.91 18.16 6.29
C VAL A 139 13.40 17.84 7.69
N ARG A 140 13.11 16.56 7.94
CA ARG A 140 12.72 16.03 9.26
C ARG A 140 13.49 14.74 9.57
N ILE A 141 13.76 14.47 10.84
CA ILE A 141 14.35 13.22 11.33
C ILE A 141 13.35 12.43 12.18
N TYR A 142 13.32 11.11 11.98
CA TYR A 142 12.71 10.13 12.88
C TYR A 142 13.82 9.31 13.52
N ILE A 143 13.73 9.02 14.81
CA ILE A 143 14.68 8.15 15.52
C ILE A 143 13.89 7.04 16.20
N GLU A 144 14.21 5.77 15.89
CA GLU A 144 13.51 4.61 16.44
C GLU A 144 13.81 4.43 17.93
N GLN A 145 12.78 4.06 18.71
CA GLN A 145 12.96 3.64 20.09
C GLN A 145 13.46 2.18 20.12
N PRO A 146 14.70 1.89 20.55
CA PRO A 146 15.25 0.53 20.53
C PRO A 146 14.55 -0.38 21.54
N ALA A 147 14.38 -1.65 21.19
CA ALA A 147 13.62 -2.62 21.96
C ALA A 147 14.34 -3.07 23.25
N GLU A 148 15.66 -3.19 23.20
CA GLU A 148 16.55 -3.44 24.34
C GLU A 148 16.66 -2.24 25.29
N GLY A 149 16.32 -1.03 24.83
CA GLY A 149 16.40 0.21 25.60
C GLY A 149 17.55 1.12 25.19
N LEU A 150 17.37 2.43 25.42
CA LEU A 150 18.22 3.49 24.84
C LEU A 150 19.71 3.40 25.24
N ARG A 151 20.03 2.80 26.39
CA ARG A 151 21.40 2.70 26.93
C ARG A 151 22.11 1.39 26.57
N ASP A 152 21.35 0.40 26.12
CA ASP A 152 21.81 -0.97 25.90
C ASP A 152 21.91 -1.32 24.40
N ALA A 153 21.27 -0.53 23.53
CA ALA A 153 21.41 -0.60 22.07
C ALA A 153 22.81 -0.15 21.60
N GLU A 154 23.43 -0.87 20.65
CA GLU A 154 24.77 -0.53 20.13
C GLU A 154 24.76 0.75 19.27
N SER A 155 23.72 0.94 18.47
CA SER A 155 23.45 2.12 17.65
C SER A 155 21.93 2.33 17.50
N LEU A 156 21.52 3.56 17.16
CA LEU A 156 20.11 3.90 16.95
C LEU A 156 19.83 4.07 15.47
N LYS A 157 18.75 3.44 14.99
CA LYS A 157 18.27 3.65 13.62
C LYS A 157 17.52 4.97 13.53
N ALA A 158 17.87 5.78 12.54
CA ALA A 158 17.24 7.05 12.24
C ALA A 158 16.95 7.16 10.74
N VAL A 159 15.98 7.99 10.38
CA VAL A 159 15.60 8.25 8.98
C VAL A 159 15.40 9.75 8.80
N LEU A 160 16.04 10.32 7.79
CA LEU A 160 15.68 11.64 7.28
C LEU A 160 14.56 11.50 6.25
N ALA A 161 13.49 12.27 6.42
CA ALA A 161 12.53 12.59 5.38
C ALA A 161 12.89 13.97 4.80
N ILE A 162 12.84 14.09 3.48
CA ILE A 162 13.21 15.30 2.73
C ILE A 162 12.09 15.61 1.75
N ASP A 163 11.45 16.76 1.87
CA ASP A 163 10.43 17.23 0.94
C ASP A 163 11.10 17.89 -0.28
N THR A 164 10.94 17.28 -1.47
CA THR A 164 11.50 17.79 -2.73
C THR A 164 10.56 18.73 -3.49
N THR A 165 9.43 19.11 -2.90
CA THR A 165 8.48 20.08 -3.46
C THR A 165 9.08 21.49 -3.39
N LEU A 166 9.13 22.15 -4.55
CA LEU A 166 9.66 23.51 -4.68
C LEU A 166 8.59 24.58 -4.47
N GLU A 167 8.97 25.68 -3.84
CA GLU A 167 8.16 26.91 -3.84
C GLU A 167 8.12 27.58 -5.23
N LYS A 168 6.98 28.22 -5.52
CA LYS A 168 6.63 28.75 -6.85
C LYS A 168 7.27 30.10 -7.19
N ASN A 169 7.69 30.84 -6.18
CA ASN A 169 8.39 32.12 -6.33
C ASN A 169 9.90 31.90 -6.21
N GLY A 170 10.69 32.75 -6.87
CA GLY A 170 12.11 32.92 -6.52
C GLY A 170 12.23 33.83 -5.29
N ARG A 171 13.43 33.94 -4.72
CA ARG A 171 13.68 34.65 -3.44
C ARG A 171 13.30 36.14 -3.39
N ILE A 172 13.00 36.77 -4.52
CA ILE A 172 12.69 38.20 -4.61
C ILE A 172 11.23 38.44 -4.18
N GLY A 173 11.03 38.89 -2.94
CA GLY A 173 9.71 39.21 -2.40
C GLY A 173 8.98 38.04 -1.73
N GLN A 174 9.74 37.10 -1.16
CA GLN A 174 9.23 36.18 -0.14
C GLN A 174 9.77 36.64 1.21
N ASP A 175 8.90 36.79 2.21
CA ASP A 175 9.30 37.18 3.57
C ASP A 175 9.81 35.96 4.38
N ASP A 176 9.26 34.76 4.14
CA ASP A 176 9.65 33.50 4.79
C ASP A 176 10.26 32.50 3.78
N TYR A 177 11.44 31.94 4.07
CA TYR A 177 12.10 30.91 3.25
C TYR A 177 11.87 29.52 3.87
N LEU A 178 10.77 28.87 3.49
CA LEU A 178 10.28 27.63 4.14
C LEU A 178 10.66 26.36 3.37
N ALA A 179 10.66 26.42 2.04
CA ALA A 179 11.08 25.34 1.14
C ALA A 179 12.25 25.77 0.24
N PRO A 180 13.03 24.80 -0.30
CA PRO A 180 13.83 25.03 -1.50
C PRO A 180 12.94 25.55 -2.65
N ASN A 181 13.49 26.38 -3.52
CA ASN A 181 12.74 26.96 -4.64
C ASN A 181 13.44 26.73 -6.00
N THR A 182 12.93 27.37 -7.06
CA THR A 182 13.49 27.18 -8.41
C THR A 182 14.93 27.70 -8.54
N ASP A 183 15.32 28.75 -7.79
CA ASP A 183 16.69 29.27 -7.78
C ASP A 183 17.66 28.25 -7.17
N ASP A 184 17.23 27.55 -6.11
CA ASP A 184 18.00 26.49 -5.48
C ASP A 184 18.26 25.30 -6.42
N VAL A 185 17.36 25.03 -7.38
CA VAL A 185 17.64 24.04 -8.43
C VAL A 185 18.62 24.60 -9.46
N VAL A 186 18.47 25.86 -9.91
CA VAL A 186 19.35 26.47 -10.93
C VAL A 186 20.79 26.60 -10.45
N PHE A 187 21.00 27.10 -9.22
CA PHE A 187 22.33 27.35 -8.67
C PHE A 187 22.92 26.12 -7.97
N ALA A 188 22.13 25.07 -7.74
CA ALA A 188 22.50 23.83 -7.06
C ALA A 188 23.41 24.04 -5.83
N PRO A 189 23.03 24.91 -4.86
CA PRO A 189 23.80 25.10 -3.66
C PRO A 189 23.77 23.83 -2.80
N VAL A 190 24.73 23.70 -1.90
CA VAL A 190 24.75 22.62 -0.92
C VAL A 190 23.95 23.04 0.30
N PHE A 191 23.10 22.16 0.81
CA PHE A 191 22.42 22.32 2.10
C PHE A 191 23.05 21.37 3.12
N LYS A 192 23.18 21.81 4.36
CA LYS A 192 23.80 21.04 5.44
C LYS A 192 23.05 21.27 6.73
N LEU A 193 23.14 20.31 7.65
CA LEU A 193 22.73 20.54 9.04
C LEU A 193 23.53 21.73 9.60
N ALA A 194 22.82 22.74 10.11
CA ALA A 194 23.38 23.77 10.98
C ALA A 194 23.09 23.38 12.44
N SER A 195 24.09 23.48 13.31
CA SER A 195 24.00 23.06 14.71
C SER A 195 24.46 24.12 15.71
N ASP A 196 25.17 25.15 15.24
CA ASP A 196 25.51 26.34 16.03
C ASP A 196 24.25 27.21 16.24
N PRO A 197 23.90 27.57 17.49
CA PRO A 197 22.79 28.47 17.80
C PRO A 197 22.77 29.79 17.01
N ILE A 198 23.94 30.35 16.67
CA ILE A 198 24.07 31.61 15.89
C ILE A 198 23.48 31.46 14.48
N HIS A 199 23.60 30.28 13.87
CA HIS A 199 23.09 30.01 12.52
C HIS A 199 21.62 29.58 12.48
N ILE A 200 21.03 29.24 13.63
CA ILE A 200 19.67 28.67 13.71
C ILE A 200 18.73 29.51 14.58
N ALA A 201 19.13 30.72 14.97
CA ALA A 201 18.34 31.63 15.81
C ALA A 201 16.91 31.79 15.29
N GLU A 202 16.74 32.27 14.05
CA GLU A 202 15.43 32.41 13.37
C GLU A 202 14.63 31.10 13.33
N PHE A 203 15.28 29.98 13.00
CA PHE A 203 14.65 28.66 12.97
C PHE A 203 14.11 28.25 14.36
N THR A 204 14.85 28.55 15.43
CA THR A 204 14.44 28.23 16.81
C THR A 204 13.43 29.23 17.39
N ALA A 205 13.46 30.49 16.95
CA ALA A 205 12.50 31.53 17.32
C ALA A 205 11.14 31.38 16.60
N ALA A 206 11.13 30.69 15.45
CA ALA A 206 9.91 30.47 14.68
C ALA A 206 8.83 29.74 15.51
N SER A 207 7.71 30.42 15.73
CA SER A 207 6.64 29.98 16.64
C SER A 207 6.08 28.59 16.32
N TRP A 208 6.00 28.24 15.02
CA TRP A 208 5.55 26.93 14.56
C TRP A 208 6.48 25.78 15.02
N PHE A 209 7.78 26.05 15.14
CA PHE A 209 8.79 25.10 15.60
C PHE A 209 8.74 24.94 17.12
N ASP A 210 8.80 26.04 17.88
CA ASP A 210 8.74 25.98 19.35
C ASP A 210 7.44 25.34 19.86
N GLU A 211 6.30 25.69 19.26
CA GLU A 211 5.01 25.06 19.59
C GLU A 211 5.02 23.54 19.35
N GLY A 212 5.64 23.08 18.26
CA GLY A 212 5.78 21.66 17.93
C GLY A 212 6.73 20.93 18.90
N LEU A 213 7.84 21.59 19.25
CA LEU A 213 8.83 21.10 20.21
C LEU A 213 8.22 20.97 21.61
N ALA A 214 7.47 21.99 22.05
CA ALA A 214 6.73 22.00 23.32
C ALA A 214 5.65 20.90 23.36
N ARG A 215 4.94 20.64 22.26
CA ARG A 215 3.96 19.55 22.17
C ARG A 215 4.61 18.17 22.30
N SER A 216 5.77 17.96 21.68
CA SER A 216 6.55 16.73 21.78
C SER A 216 7.05 16.50 23.22
N TYR A 217 7.69 17.52 23.81
CA TYR A 217 8.18 17.48 25.20
C TYR A 217 7.05 17.21 26.21
N ALA A 218 5.91 17.90 26.09
CA ALA A 218 4.74 17.67 26.94
C ALA A 218 4.06 16.31 26.71
N SER A 219 4.40 15.55 25.66
CA SER A 219 3.97 14.16 25.48
C SER A 219 4.87 13.20 26.26
N PHE A 220 6.18 13.45 26.21
CA PHE A 220 7.21 12.75 26.97
C PHE A 220 7.02 12.87 28.49
N GLU A 221 6.78 14.07 29.02
CA GLU A 221 6.51 14.28 30.46
C GLU A 221 5.31 13.45 30.96
N LYS A 222 4.23 13.40 30.17
CA LYS A 222 3.02 12.60 30.49
C LYS A 222 3.34 11.10 30.50
N THR A 223 4.23 10.66 29.63
CA THR A 223 4.67 9.27 29.53
C THR A 223 5.52 8.87 30.73
N GLN A 224 6.49 9.70 31.14
CA GLN A 224 7.22 9.50 32.41
C GLN A 224 6.27 9.49 33.61
N ALA A 225 5.38 10.48 33.72
CA ALA A 225 4.44 10.60 34.83
C ALA A 225 3.42 9.44 34.92
N ALA A 226 3.19 8.72 33.81
CA ALA A 226 2.45 7.47 33.80
C ALA A 226 3.32 6.28 34.28
N ALA A 227 4.55 6.15 33.79
CA ALA A 227 5.46 5.06 34.16
C ALA A 227 5.85 5.04 35.65
N VAL A 228 5.91 6.22 36.30
CA VAL A 228 6.25 6.35 37.73
C VAL A 228 5.09 5.93 38.67
N ARG A 229 3.89 5.66 38.16
CA ARG A 229 2.73 5.23 39.00
C ARG A 229 2.74 3.71 39.22
N PRO A 230 2.80 3.21 40.47
CA PRO A 230 2.73 1.77 40.74
C PRO A 230 1.41 1.15 40.27
N SER A 231 1.49 0.00 39.60
CA SER A 231 0.36 -0.76 39.04
C SER A 231 -0.40 -1.56 40.10
N SER A 232 -0.94 -0.88 41.11
CA SER A 232 -1.67 -1.49 42.23
C SER A 232 -3.08 -1.97 41.87
N SER A 233 -3.21 -3.07 41.11
CA SER A 233 -4.50 -3.74 40.86
C SER A 233 -4.42 -5.27 40.84
N ALA A 234 -3.73 -5.85 41.83
CA ALA A 234 -3.85 -7.26 42.19
C ALA A 234 -4.52 -7.41 43.57
N ALA A 235 -5.83 -7.17 43.64
CA ALA A 235 -6.61 -7.30 44.87
C ALA A 235 -8.05 -7.74 44.58
N VAL A 236 -8.54 -8.73 45.33
CA VAL A 236 -9.89 -9.30 45.21
C VAL A 236 -10.85 -8.63 46.21
N GLY A 237 -12.00 -8.16 45.70
CA GLY A 237 -13.26 -8.09 46.43
C GLY A 237 -13.54 -6.84 47.28
N GLY A 238 -14.83 -6.52 47.40
CA GLY A 238 -15.38 -5.92 48.62
C GLY A 238 -15.62 -4.40 48.68
N ALA A 239 -16.86 -4.01 48.34
CA ALA A 239 -17.63 -2.91 48.95
C ALA A 239 -17.27 -1.41 48.73
N THR A 240 -18.34 -0.62 48.59
CA THR A 240 -18.44 0.83 48.86
C THR A 240 -17.44 1.77 48.19
N GLN A 241 -17.77 2.23 46.97
CA GLN A 241 -17.24 3.48 46.44
C GLN A 241 -17.73 4.67 47.27
N ARG A 242 -16.80 5.36 47.96
CA ARG A 242 -16.96 6.79 48.27
C ARG A 242 -16.14 7.58 47.26
N ALA A 243 -16.79 8.51 46.56
CA ALA A 243 -16.13 9.39 45.60
C ALA A 243 -15.22 10.39 46.33
N SER A 244 -13.94 10.02 46.51
CA SER A 244 -12.91 10.95 46.96
C SER A 244 -12.38 11.73 45.75
N SER A 245 -12.70 13.02 45.71
CA SER A 245 -12.18 13.96 44.70
C SER A 245 -10.70 14.26 44.97
N SER A 246 -9.84 13.28 44.72
CA SER A 246 -8.38 13.45 44.74
C SER A 246 -7.96 14.30 43.55
N ALA A 247 -8.05 15.63 43.70
CA ALA A 247 -7.47 16.57 42.76
C ALA A 247 -5.99 16.20 42.55
N CYS A 248 -5.59 16.00 41.30
CA CYS A 248 -4.17 15.84 41.00
C CYS A 248 -3.46 17.12 41.47
N LYS A 249 -2.42 16.98 42.30
CA LYS A 249 -1.40 18.02 42.34
C LYS A 249 -0.90 18.20 40.89
N PRO A 250 -0.72 19.44 40.39
CA PRO A 250 0.02 19.64 39.16
C PRO A 250 1.43 19.03 39.33
N PRO A 251 2.11 18.67 38.23
CA PRO A 251 3.55 18.40 38.31
C PRO A 251 4.26 19.61 38.94
N PRO A 252 5.42 19.41 39.58
CA PRO A 252 6.27 20.54 39.96
C PRO A 252 6.57 21.37 38.71
N ALA A 253 6.66 22.69 38.85
CA ALA A 253 7.10 23.55 37.76
C ALA A 253 8.50 23.08 37.28
N PRO A 254 8.77 23.11 35.96
CA PRO A 254 10.09 22.74 35.45
C PRO A 254 11.15 23.68 36.06
N LYS A 255 12.34 23.14 36.35
CA LYS A 255 13.44 23.92 36.94
C LYS A 255 13.96 25.01 36.00
N PHE A 256 13.79 24.78 34.70
CA PHE A 256 14.30 25.55 33.58
C PHE A 256 13.18 25.75 32.56
N THR A 257 13.03 26.97 32.07
CA THR A 257 12.00 27.41 31.11
C THR A 257 12.20 26.80 29.72
N HIS A 258 13.47 26.65 29.33
CA HIS A 258 13.95 26.32 27.99
C HIS A 258 14.60 24.95 27.90
N GLU A 259 14.31 24.03 28.84
CA GLU A 259 14.88 22.67 28.83
C GLU A 259 14.58 21.92 27.51
N ARG A 260 13.41 22.17 26.90
CA ARG A 260 13.05 21.63 25.57
C ARG A 260 14.03 22.06 24.48
N THR A 261 14.42 23.32 24.49
CA THR A 261 15.35 23.94 23.52
C THR A 261 16.77 23.47 23.79
N ALA A 262 17.20 23.42 25.06
CA ALA A 262 18.49 22.87 25.46
C ALA A 262 18.66 21.40 25.01
N ARG A 263 17.62 20.56 25.16
CA ARG A 263 17.63 19.18 24.65
C ARG A 263 17.67 19.11 23.14
N TYR A 264 17.01 20.02 22.42
CA TYR A 264 17.08 20.09 20.96
C TYR A 264 18.46 20.51 20.46
N LEU A 265 19.07 21.55 21.05
CA LEU A 265 20.44 21.97 20.72
C LEU A 265 21.46 20.85 21.02
N ALA A 266 21.32 20.14 22.15
CA ALA A 266 22.14 18.98 22.45
C ALA A 266 21.94 17.81 21.45
N LEU A 267 20.73 17.64 20.89
CA LEU A 267 20.49 16.68 19.81
C LEU A 267 21.17 17.12 18.50
N LEU A 268 21.12 18.41 18.14
CA LEU A 268 21.85 18.90 16.97
C LEU A 268 23.37 18.70 17.13
N ALA A 269 23.93 18.89 18.32
CA ALA A 269 25.33 18.60 18.61
C ALA A 269 25.67 17.10 18.51
N VAL A 270 24.78 16.20 18.95
CA VAL A 270 24.90 14.74 18.73
C VAL A 270 24.95 14.43 17.23
N LEU A 271 24.01 14.97 16.45
CA LEU A 271 23.92 14.72 15.00
C LEU A 271 25.10 15.34 14.24
N GLN A 272 25.63 16.48 14.69
CA GLN A 272 26.80 17.12 14.10
C GLN A 272 28.10 16.36 14.36
N ALA A 273 28.23 15.74 15.54
CA ALA A 273 29.35 14.87 15.88
C ALA A 273 29.33 13.55 15.09
N GLU A 274 28.16 13.13 14.61
CA GLU A 274 28.02 11.92 13.81
C GLU A 274 28.45 12.16 12.35
N SER A 275 29.52 11.46 11.95
CA SER A 275 30.20 11.68 10.65
C SER A 275 29.36 11.33 9.40
N THR A 276 28.17 10.77 9.59
CA THR A 276 27.29 10.25 8.54
C THR A 276 26.23 11.23 8.05
N MET A 277 26.06 12.42 8.67
CA MET A 277 25.02 13.35 8.26
C MET A 277 25.26 13.86 6.81
N PRO A 278 24.32 13.63 5.87
CA PRO A 278 24.54 13.89 4.46
C PRO A 278 24.56 15.40 4.17
N GLN A 279 25.27 15.77 3.11
CA GLN A 279 25.12 17.08 2.47
C GLN A 279 24.09 16.93 1.35
N LEU A 280 23.10 17.81 1.25
CA LEU A 280 22.02 17.71 0.28
C LEU A 280 22.25 18.68 -0.89
N GLN A 281 21.95 18.27 -2.11
CA GLN A 281 22.03 19.13 -3.29
C GLN A 281 20.95 18.75 -4.32
N PHE A 282 20.22 19.74 -4.85
CA PHE A 282 19.29 19.48 -5.95
C PHE A 282 20.03 19.28 -7.28
N VAL A 283 19.54 18.35 -8.11
CA VAL A 283 20.00 18.20 -9.48
C VAL A 283 19.10 18.98 -10.43
N ASP A 284 19.69 19.92 -11.17
CA ASP A 284 18.98 20.56 -12.27
C ASP A 284 18.82 19.61 -13.46
N ARG A 285 17.64 19.67 -14.08
CA ARG A 285 17.30 18.87 -15.28
C ARG A 285 17.45 19.66 -16.59
N ARG A 286 17.66 20.98 -16.51
CA ARG A 286 17.60 21.92 -17.65
C ARG A 286 18.98 22.27 -18.20
N THR A 287 19.96 22.52 -17.34
CA THR A 287 21.28 23.04 -17.74
C THR A 287 22.22 21.96 -18.27
N THR A 288 22.87 22.26 -19.39
CA THR A 288 23.84 21.37 -20.05
C THR A 288 25.16 21.21 -19.28
N HIS A 289 25.34 21.96 -18.18
CA HIS A 289 26.48 21.87 -17.27
C HIS A 289 26.55 20.53 -16.51
N TRP A 290 25.41 19.86 -16.27
CA TRP A 290 25.35 18.58 -15.57
C TRP A 290 24.67 17.48 -16.41
N LYS A 291 25.47 16.60 -17.01
CA LYS A 291 24.98 15.47 -17.82
C LYS A 291 24.60 14.26 -16.97
N ALA A 292 23.67 14.43 -16.02
CA ALA A 292 22.94 13.28 -15.47
C ALA A 292 22.19 12.59 -16.62
N ARG A 293 22.33 11.26 -16.74
CA ARG A 293 21.55 10.51 -17.72
C ARG A 293 20.13 10.34 -17.19
N ASN A 294 19.15 10.88 -17.91
CA ASN A 294 17.75 10.57 -17.65
C ASN A 294 17.48 9.14 -18.14
N THR A 295 16.96 8.29 -17.27
CA THR A 295 16.58 6.89 -17.58
C THR A 295 15.06 6.78 -17.55
N PRO A 296 14.40 6.31 -18.62
CA PRO A 296 12.99 5.99 -18.57
C PRO A 296 12.77 4.76 -17.67
N VAL A 297 11.79 4.87 -16.78
CA VAL A 297 11.41 3.80 -15.83
C VAL A 297 9.91 3.57 -15.91
N GLU A 298 9.49 2.34 -15.67
CA GLU A 298 8.09 1.94 -15.73
C GLU A 298 7.72 1.16 -14.47
N LEU A 299 6.55 1.44 -13.91
CA LEU A 299 6.02 0.71 -12.76
C LEU A 299 5.18 -0.47 -13.28
N MET A 300 5.64 -1.69 -13.07
CA MET A 300 4.89 -2.91 -13.33
C MET A 300 4.08 -3.28 -12.09
N LEU A 301 2.78 -3.56 -12.26
CA LEU A 301 1.87 -4.04 -11.20
C LEU A 301 1.11 -5.27 -11.68
N ASP A 302 1.07 -6.30 -10.83
CA ASP A 302 0.22 -7.47 -10.96
C ASP A 302 -0.56 -7.65 -9.65
N ILE A 303 -1.90 -7.58 -9.68
CA ILE A 303 -2.75 -7.38 -8.48
C ILE A 303 -3.73 -8.55 -8.32
N ASP A 304 -3.35 -9.60 -7.57
CA ASP A 304 -4.24 -10.70 -7.14
C ASP A 304 -4.92 -10.37 -5.78
N SER A 305 -5.90 -11.17 -5.36
CA SER A 305 -6.65 -10.97 -4.10
C SER A 305 -5.78 -11.10 -2.84
N ALA A 306 -4.75 -11.94 -2.86
CA ALA A 306 -3.86 -12.15 -1.71
C ALA A 306 -2.65 -11.21 -1.73
N PHE A 307 -1.91 -11.19 -2.84
CA PHE A 307 -0.65 -10.46 -3.01
C PHE A 307 -0.64 -9.68 -4.33
N THR A 308 0.16 -8.62 -4.35
CA THR A 308 0.43 -7.74 -5.48
C THR A 308 1.94 -7.79 -5.76
N SER A 309 2.31 -8.25 -6.94
CA SER A 309 3.70 -8.26 -7.38
C SER A 309 4.01 -6.94 -8.09
N ALA A 310 5.00 -6.19 -7.61
CA ALA A 310 5.29 -4.84 -8.08
C ALA A 310 6.79 -4.61 -8.30
N ALA A 311 7.15 -3.96 -9.41
CA ALA A 311 8.55 -3.71 -9.76
C ALA A 311 8.74 -2.43 -10.57
N LEU A 312 9.91 -1.80 -10.41
CA LEU A 312 10.42 -0.77 -11.31
C LEU A 312 11.24 -1.42 -12.42
N LEU A 313 10.88 -1.11 -13.67
CA LEU A 313 11.54 -1.62 -14.87
C LEU A 313 12.39 -0.50 -15.48
N LEU A 314 13.70 -0.72 -15.60
CA LEU A 314 14.64 0.24 -16.17
C LEU A 314 15.08 -0.22 -17.55
N SER A 315 14.78 0.58 -18.58
CA SER A 315 15.39 0.43 -19.90
C SER A 315 16.69 1.24 -19.97
N LYS A 316 17.76 0.63 -20.48
CA LYS A 316 19.06 1.30 -20.70
C LYS A 316 19.23 1.61 -22.18
N ASP A 317 19.33 2.91 -22.50
CA ASP A 317 19.56 3.41 -23.86
C ASP A 317 20.90 2.90 -24.43
N ALA A 318 20.85 1.79 -25.16
CA ALA A 318 21.98 1.20 -25.88
C ALA A 318 21.47 0.44 -27.12
N PRO A 319 21.95 0.72 -28.35
CA PRO A 319 21.41 0.14 -29.58
C PRO A 319 21.90 -1.29 -29.91
N ALA A 320 22.09 -2.13 -28.89
CA ALA A 320 22.25 -3.59 -28.98
C ALA A 320 22.15 -4.19 -27.56
N ALA A 321 21.39 -5.28 -27.39
CA ALA A 321 21.24 -6.01 -26.12
C ALA A 321 21.00 -5.12 -24.88
N SER A 322 19.92 -4.32 -24.90
CA SER A 322 19.51 -3.48 -23.78
C SER A 322 19.03 -4.34 -22.61
N LYS A 323 19.93 -4.71 -21.70
CA LYS A 323 19.60 -5.47 -20.48
C LYS A 323 18.62 -4.67 -19.59
N THR A 324 17.33 -4.93 -19.75
CA THR A 324 16.26 -4.50 -18.85
C THR A 324 16.60 -4.93 -17.43
N ILE A 325 16.54 -3.99 -16.48
CA ILE A 325 16.67 -4.29 -15.06
C ILE A 325 15.27 -4.25 -14.45
N CYS A 326 14.94 -5.27 -13.67
CA CYS A 326 13.73 -5.35 -12.85
C CYS A 326 14.19 -5.18 -11.39
N GLU A 327 13.70 -4.15 -10.71
CA GLU A 327 13.96 -3.90 -9.28
C GLU A 327 12.63 -4.04 -8.52
N PRO A 328 12.51 -4.88 -7.47
CA PRO A 328 11.29 -4.97 -6.67
C PRO A 328 10.87 -3.62 -6.09
N LEU A 329 9.56 -3.33 -6.05
CA LEU A 329 9.05 -2.07 -5.50
C LEU A 329 9.20 -2.07 -3.97
N ARG A 330 10.24 -1.41 -3.46
CA ARG A 330 10.44 -1.22 -2.01
C ARG A 330 9.37 -0.29 -1.43
N LEU A 331 8.51 -0.83 -0.57
CA LEU A 331 7.64 -0.05 0.31
C LEU A 331 8.40 0.41 1.55
N ARG A 332 7.91 1.51 2.15
CA ARG A 332 8.41 2.13 3.39
C ARG A 332 7.23 2.20 4.36
N ASP A 333 7.32 1.55 5.52
CA ASP A 333 6.25 1.62 6.54
C ASP A 333 6.22 3.05 7.10
N LEU A 334 5.23 3.87 6.73
CA LEU A 334 5.22 5.29 7.09
C LEU A 334 4.89 5.52 8.58
N SER A 335 4.33 4.52 9.26
CA SER A 335 4.16 4.52 10.71
C SER A 335 5.28 3.79 11.47
N ARG A 336 6.26 3.21 10.77
CA ARG A 336 7.56 2.73 11.28
C ARG A 336 8.70 3.02 10.29
N PRO A 337 9.14 4.29 10.14
CA PRO A 337 9.99 4.72 9.02
C PRO A 337 11.30 3.94 8.82
N THR A 338 11.87 3.33 9.87
CA THR A 338 13.08 2.49 9.80
C THR A 338 12.86 1.10 9.19
N VAL A 339 11.61 0.75 8.82
CA VAL A 339 11.22 -0.52 8.20
C VAL A 339 10.89 -0.31 6.73
N THR A 340 11.42 -1.19 5.88
CA THR A 340 11.08 -1.28 4.45
C THR A 340 10.75 -2.71 4.07
N HIS A 341 9.85 -2.88 3.10
CA HIS A 341 9.37 -4.19 2.63
C HIS A 341 9.72 -4.35 1.15
N ASN A 342 10.39 -5.45 0.81
CA ASN A 342 10.78 -5.80 -0.57
C ASN A 342 9.96 -6.97 -1.15
N ALA A 343 9.26 -7.71 -0.28
CA ALA A 343 8.46 -8.91 -0.59
C ALA A 343 7.13 -8.57 -1.29
N PRO A 344 6.41 -9.56 -1.88
CA PRO A 344 5.11 -9.36 -2.52
C PRO A 344 4.12 -8.60 -1.62
N ILE A 345 3.55 -7.53 -2.14
CA ILE A 345 2.75 -6.57 -1.39
C ILE A 345 1.38 -7.18 -1.09
N ARG A 346 1.06 -7.49 0.18
CA ARG A 346 -0.29 -7.98 0.53
C ARG A 346 -1.37 -7.02 0.01
N THR A 347 -2.36 -7.53 -0.72
CA THR A 347 -3.38 -6.73 -1.44
C THR A 347 -4.46 -6.22 -0.48
N ILE A 348 -4.03 -5.42 0.48
CA ILE A 348 -4.81 -4.83 1.57
C ILE A 348 -4.69 -3.31 1.48
N ALA A 349 -5.79 -2.60 1.63
CA ALA A 349 -5.82 -1.15 1.84
C ALA A 349 -6.54 -0.84 3.16
N GLU A 350 -5.83 -0.25 4.13
CA GLU A 350 -6.41 0.18 5.41
C GLU A 350 -6.21 1.68 5.61
N PHE A 351 -7.27 2.37 6.01
CA PHE A 351 -7.27 3.80 6.20
C PHE A 351 -6.44 4.18 7.43
N SER A 352 -5.33 4.88 7.17
CA SER A 352 -4.51 5.56 8.16
C SER A 352 -3.81 6.74 7.49
N GLN A 353 -3.75 7.87 8.18
CA GLN A 353 -3.03 9.05 7.72
C GLN A 353 -1.52 8.76 7.69
N PRO A 354 -0.77 9.20 6.67
CA PRO A 354 0.69 9.24 6.73
C PRO A 354 1.11 10.26 7.80
N ASN A 355 2.11 9.92 8.61
CA ASN A 355 2.58 10.77 9.71
C ASN A 355 4.03 11.18 9.48
N PHE A 356 4.24 12.46 9.14
CA PHE A 356 5.57 13.09 9.05
C PHE A 356 5.83 14.09 10.18
N GLY A 357 5.12 13.96 11.32
CA GLY A 357 5.21 14.86 12.47
C GLY A 357 3.96 15.71 12.65
N ASP A 358 4.10 16.84 13.36
CA ASP A 358 2.96 17.67 13.72
C ASP A 358 2.42 18.47 12.51
N GLU A 359 1.30 18.02 11.95
CA GLU A 359 0.55 18.75 10.91
C GLU A 359 0.21 20.19 11.31
N ARG A 360 0.03 20.46 12.61
CA ARG A 360 -0.25 21.83 13.11
C ARG A 360 0.97 22.71 13.04
N ALA A 361 2.16 22.16 13.26
CA ALA A 361 3.42 22.88 13.05
C ALA A 361 3.60 23.21 11.55
N SER A 362 3.31 22.27 10.64
CA SER A 362 3.25 22.58 9.19
C SER A 362 2.25 23.71 8.88
N LEU A 363 1.03 23.64 9.41
CA LEU A 363 -0.01 24.66 9.20
C LEU A 363 0.38 26.04 9.76
N LEU A 364 0.95 26.09 10.96
CA LEU A 364 1.41 27.33 11.61
C LEU A 364 2.63 27.94 10.89
N SER A 365 3.46 27.14 10.24
CA SER A 365 4.55 27.64 9.38
C SER A 365 4.07 28.29 8.09
N GLY A 366 2.76 28.28 7.78
CA GLY A 366 2.22 28.70 6.49
C GLY A 366 2.37 27.64 5.38
N ARG A 367 3.41 26.79 5.42
CA ARG A 367 3.62 25.67 4.47
C ARG A 367 2.67 24.49 4.74
N THR A 368 1.40 24.67 4.35
CA THR A 368 0.32 23.69 4.57
C THR A 368 0.46 22.37 3.79
N ASP A 369 1.42 22.29 2.87
CA ASP A 369 1.76 21.14 2.02
C ASP A 369 3.12 20.50 2.37
N ALA A 370 3.78 20.93 3.45
CA ALA A 370 5.04 20.32 3.88
C ALA A 370 4.88 18.81 4.13
N PHE A 371 5.68 18.00 3.44
CA PHE A 371 5.66 16.53 3.46
C PHE A 371 4.34 15.91 2.95
N ASN A 372 3.75 16.50 1.90
CA ASN A 372 2.54 15.99 1.27
C ASN A 372 2.72 14.56 0.71
N TRP A 373 2.07 13.58 1.35
CA TRP A 373 1.90 12.22 0.82
C TRP A 373 0.41 11.99 0.56
N PRO A 374 -0.10 12.29 -0.65
CA PRO A 374 -1.54 12.40 -0.90
C PRO A 374 -2.22 11.03 -1.09
N SER A 375 -2.30 10.27 0.00
CA SER A 375 -3.03 9.01 0.09
C SER A 375 -3.76 8.89 1.43
N LEU A 376 -4.92 8.22 1.41
CA LEU A 376 -5.75 7.98 2.59
C LEU A 376 -5.53 6.59 3.21
N VAL A 377 -4.83 5.70 2.51
CA VAL A 377 -4.64 4.29 2.90
C VAL A 377 -3.14 3.99 3.05
N ARG A 378 -2.82 2.97 3.85
CA ARG A 378 -1.54 2.24 3.77
C ARG A 378 -1.79 0.92 3.03
N VAL A 379 -0.74 0.28 2.53
CA VAL A 379 -0.79 -1.02 1.83
C VAL A 379 0.17 -2.06 2.42
N GLY A 380 0.10 -3.31 1.97
CA GLY A 380 1.04 -4.37 2.36
C GLY A 380 1.01 -4.71 3.86
N ASP A 381 2.20 -5.01 4.41
CA ASP A 381 2.36 -5.38 5.83
C ASP A 381 2.06 -4.23 6.80
N GLU A 382 2.31 -2.97 6.43
CA GLU A 382 1.89 -1.81 7.23
C GLU A 382 0.36 -1.82 7.39
N ALA A 383 -0.37 -2.03 6.28
CA ALA A 383 -1.83 -2.15 6.31
C ALA A 383 -2.28 -3.37 7.12
N LEU A 384 -1.65 -4.54 6.96
CA LEU A 384 -1.96 -5.72 7.75
C LEU A 384 -1.77 -5.47 9.26
N ARG A 385 -0.63 -4.88 9.65
CA ARG A 385 -0.32 -4.54 11.06
C ARG A 385 -1.32 -3.55 11.63
N ILE A 386 -1.71 -2.52 10.87
CA ILE A 386 -2.74 -1.55 11.25
C ILE A 386 -4.11 -2.23 11.36
N SER A 387 -4.45 -3.10 10.40
CA SER A 387 -5.67 -3.92 10.39
C SER A 387 -5.76 -4.78 11.64
N GLN A 388 -4.69 -5.51 11.97
CA GLN A 388 -4.55 -6.34 13.17
C GLN A 388 -4.70 -5.51 14.44
N ALA A 389 -4.00 -4.37 14.53
CA ALA A 389 -3.98 -3.47 15.69
C ALA A 389 -5.33 -2.75 15.93
N ALA A 390 -6.17 -2.61 14.91
CA ALA A 390 -7.50 -2.02 15.04
C ALA A 390 -8.36 -2.83 16.02
N GLY A 391 -8.75 -2.22 17.15
CA GLY A 391 -9.63 -2.86 18.11
C GLY A 391 -11.01 -3.16 17.54
N ALA A 392 -11.75 -4.08 18.17
CA ALA A 392 -13.08 -4.51 17.72
C ALA A 392 -14.20 -3.46 17.98
N ALA A 393 -13.92 -2.18 17.73
CA ALA A 393 -14.85 -1.05 17.83
C ALA A 393 -15.50 -0.80 16.45
N PRO A 394 -16.81 -0.51 16.35
CA PRO A 394 -17.52 -0.62 15.08
C PRO A 394 -17.08 0.39 14.01
N GLY A 395 -17.36 0.03 12.75
CA GLY A 395 -17.04 0.79 11.55
C GLY A 395 -16.09 0.03 10.61
N GLN A 396 -16.02 0.45 9.36
CA GLN A 396 -15.14 -0.16 8.36
C GLN A 396 -13.83 0.64 8.26
N THR A 397 -12.69 -0.03 8.44
CA THR A 397 -11.35 0.59 8.47
C THR A 397 -10.54 0.39 7.20
N GLY A 398 -10.93 -0.58 6.37
CA GLY A 398 -10.17 -0.99 5.19
C GLY A 398 -10.70 -2.26 4.57
N LEU A 399 -10.12 -2.61 3.42
CA LEU A 399 -10.52 -3.71 2.55
C LEU A 399 -9.31 -4.61 2.27
N HIS A 400 -9.48 -5.90 2.50
CA HIS A 400 -8.57 -6.94 2.01
C HIS A 400 -9.06 -7.39 0.62
N ALA A 401 -8.14 -7.82 -0.25
CA ALA A 401 -8.43 -8.20 -1.63
C ALA A 401 -9.12 -7.10 -2.44
N VAL A 402 -8.53 -5.88 -2.49
CA VAL A 402 -9.15 -4.71 -3.16
C VAL A 402 -9.55 -4.97 -4.61
N MET A 403 -8.88 -5.90 -5.31
CA MET A 403 -9.21 -6.28 -6.69
C MET A 403 -10.58 -6.98 -6.83
N ARG A 404 -11.07 -7.70 -5.80
CA ARG A 404 -12.46 -8.19 -5.75
C ARG A 404 -13.49 -7.04 -5.71
N GLY A 405 -13.06 -5.84 -5.30
CA GLY A 405 -13.83 -4.62 -5.28
C GLY A 405 -14.05 -3.99 -6.66
N LEU A 406 -13.32 -4.40 -7.71
CA LEU A 406 -13.27 -3.72 -9.02
C LEU A 406 -14.65 -3.31 -9.57
N ARG A 407 -15.60 -4.26 -9.66
CA ARG A 407 -16.97 -4.04 -10.18
C ARG A 407 -17.93 -3.37 -9.16
N GLN A 408 -17.54 -3.25 -7.89
CA GLN A 408 -18.40 -2.75 -6.81
C GLN A 408 -18.29 -1.21 -6.73
N THR A 409 -18.94 -0.53 -7.68
CA THR A 409 -18.91 0.94 -7.83
C THR A 409 -19.93 1.68 -6.98
N THR A 410 -20.87 1.00 -6.34
CA THR A 410 -21.87 1.61 -5.46
C THR A 410 -21.20 2.19 -4.19
N PRO A 411 -21.60 3.38 -3.71
CA PRO A 411 -21.16 3.90 -2.43
C PRO A 411 -21.45 2.95 -1.27
N ASN A 412 -20.57 2.94 -0.27
CA ASN A 412 -20.73 2.18 0.97
C ASN A 412 -21.86 2.78 1.83
N THR A 413 -22.64 1.93 2.50
CA THR A 413 -23.74 2.39 3.37
C THR A 413 -23.27 2.87 4.74
N GLU A 414 -22.03 2.53 5.13
CA GLU A 414 -21.36 3.03 6.33
C GLU A 414 -20.14 3.88 5.92
N VAL A 415 -19.87 4.95 6.67
CA VAL A 415 -18.67 5.78 6.44
C VAL A 415 -17.40 5.03 6.84
N TRP A 416 -16.36 5.13 6.00
CA TRP A 416 -15.02 4.65 6.32
C TRP A 416 -14.41 5.44 7.48
N ARG A 417 -13.59 4.75 8.29
CA ARG A 417 -12.98 5.28 9.50
C ARG A 417 -11.50 4.92 9.58
N PHE A 418 -10.71 5.77 10.21
CA PHE A 418 -9.32 5.44 10.53
C PHE A 418 -9.26 4.30 11.56
N ALA A 419 -8.33 3.37 11.34
CA ALA A 419 -8.02 2.32 12.29
C ALA A 419 -7.59 2.89 13.64
N ARG A 420 -7.99 2.23 14.73
CA ARG A 420 -7.76 2.71 16.11
C ARG A 420 -7.14 1.59 16.95
N ALA A 421 -5.90 1.81 17.38
CA ALA A 421 -5.15 0.86 18.21
C ALA A 421 -5.86 0.52 19.52
N ASP A 422 -5.69 -0.72 19.98
CA ASP A 422 -6.18 -1.19 21.27
C ASP A 422 -5.64 -0.38 22.46
N GLY A 423 -6.40 -0.34 23.56
CA GLY A 423 -6.11 0.45 24.76
C GLY A 423 -6.77 1.83 24.77
N ALA A 424 -7.05 2.43 23.60
CA ALA A 424 -7.77 3.69 23.52
C ALA A 424 -9.28 3.50 23.74
N LYS A 425 -9.81 3.93 24.91
CA LYS A 425 -11.22 3.78 25.41
C LYS A 425 -12.20 3.12 24.41
N PRO A 426 -12.68 1.88 24.66
CA PRO A 426 -13.31 1.02 23.64
C PRO A 426 -14.76 1.36 23.27
N THR A 427 -15.35 2.42 23.83
CA THR A 427 -16.77 2.78 23.68
C THR A 427 -17.06 3.76 22.55
N HIS A 428 -16.07 4.14 21.73
CA HIS A 428 -16.22 5.12 20.66
C HIS A 428 -15.67 4.60 19.33
N MET A 429 -16.43 4.89 18.26
CA MET A 429 -16.04 4.65 16.86
C MET A 429 -14.68 5.29 16.55
N GLY A 430 -13.93 4.75 15.58
CA GLY A 430 -12.80 5.46 14.97
C GLY A 430 -13.21 6.81 14.37
N ALA A 431 -12.25 7.73 14.20
CA ALA A 431 -12.50 8.97 13.47
C ALA A 431 -12.92 8.65 12.02
N MET A 432 -13.79 9.47 11.41
CA MET A 432 -14.09 9.33 9.98
C MET A 432 -12.83 9.63 9.15
N VAL A 433 -12.67 8.98 8.00
CA VAL A 433 -11.56 9.28 7.09
C VAL A 433 -11.61 10.75 6.67
N SER A 434 -10.49 11.45 6.82
CA SER A 434 -10.33 12.86 6.55
C SER A 434 -8.86 13.22 6.29
N GLY A 435 -8.61 14.23 5.45
CA GLY A 435 -7.26 14.67 5.07
C GLY A 435 -7.32 15.57 3.85
N ARG A 436 -6.18 16.14 3.44
CA ARG A 436 -6.10 17.08 2.30
C ARG A 436 -6.67 16.47 1.01
N VAL A 437 -6.36 15.19 0.76
CA VAL A 437 -6.81 14.38 -0.40
C VAL A 437 -8.34 14.40 -0.62
N MET A 438 -9.14 14.63 0.44
CA MET A 438 -10.60 14.69 0.34
C MET A 438 -11.12 15.78 -0.62
N SER A 439 -10.35 16.84 -0.90
CA SER A 439 -10.74 17.86 -1.89
C SER A 439 -10.73 17.36 -3.34
N HIS A 440 -10.12 16.19 -3.59
CA HIS A 440 -9.98 15.58 -4.92
C HIS A 440 -10.86 14.34 -5.12
N LEU A 441 -11.77 14.06 -4.18
CA LEU A 441 -12.60 12.85 -4.15
C LEU A 441 -14.07 13.20 -3.91
N ALA A 442 -14.98 12.59 -4.66
CA ALA A 442 -16.43 12.61 -4.38
C ALA A 442 -16.81 11.57 -3.30
N GLU A 443 -18.03 11.60 -2.76
CA GLU A 443 -18.43 10.70 -1.66
C GLU A 443 -18.33 9.20 -2.01
N ASP A 444 -18.43 8.82 -3.29
CA ASP A 444 -18.25 7.43 -3.78
C ASP A 444 -16.77 7.04 -3.97
N GLY A 445 -15.84 7.98 -3.78
CA GLY A 445 -14.41 7.81 -3.97
C GLY A 445 -13.95 7.95 -5.42
N SER A 446 -14.81 8.36 -6.35
CA SER A 446 -14.37 8.80 -7.68
C SER A 446 -13.56 10.10 -7.59
N VAL A 447 -12.59 10.25 -8.50
CA VAL A 447 -11.63 11.36 -8.48
C VAL A 447 -12.23 12.57 -9.21
N ILE A 448 -12.25 13.70 -8.52
CA ILE A 448 -12.75 14.98 -9.04
C ILE A 448 -11.71 15.55 -9.99
N LYS A 449 -12.08 15.73 -11.26
CA LYS A 449 -11.15 16.20 -12.29
C LYS A 449 -11.05 17.74 -12.30
N PRO A 450 -9.87 18.31 -12.59
CA PRO A 450 -9.72 19.76 -12.72
C PRO A 450 -10.73 20.37 -13.69
N GLY A 451 -11.51 21.34 -13.22
CA GLY A 451 -12.54 22.02 -14.01
C GLY A 451 -13.93 21.38 -14.00
N ASP A 452 -14.14 20.25 -13.32
CA ASP A 452 -15.48 19.74 -13.03
C ASP A 452 -16.18 20.64 -11.99
N VAL A 453 -17.25 21.32 -12.40
CA VAL A 453 -18.01 22.27 -11.57
C VAL A 453 -19.23 21.66 -10.89
N ASP A 454 -19.66 20.46 -11.31
CA ASP A 454 -20.80 19.75 -10.73
C ASP A 454 -20.34 18.72 -9.66
N ALA A 455 -19.07 18.29 -9.70
CA ALA A 455 -18.47 17.39 -8.72
C ALA A 455 -18.16 18.07 -7.38
N ALA A 456 -18.89 17.67 -6.32
CA ALA A 456 -18.67 18.16 -4.96
C ALA A 456 -17.67 17.29 -4.17
N PRO A 457 -16.67 17.88 -3.49
CA PRO A 457 -15.77 17.17 -2.56
C PRO A 457 -16.49 16.41 -1.44
N ALA A 458 -15.94 15.26 -1.08
CA ALA A 458 -16.52 14.33 -0.11
C ALA A 458 -16.61 14.92 1.30
N LEU A 459 -17.83 15.27 1.72
CA LEU A 459 -18.12 15.60 3.13
C LEU A 459 -18.19 14.35 4.01
N ARG A 460 -18.47 13.18 3.42
CA ARG A 460 -18.48 11.88 4.08
C ARG A 460 -17.78 10.83 3.20
N PRO A 461 -16.89 10.00 3.75
CA PRO A 461 -16.23 8.94 3.01
C PRO A 461 -17.15 7.72 2.89
N HIS A 462 -18.08 7.75 1.92
CA HIS A 462 -18.91 6.59 1.54
C HIS A 462 -18.27 5.79 0.40
N PHE A 463 -16.93 5.77 0.33
CA PHE A 463 -16.19 5.29 -0.83
C PHE A 463 -16.59 3.87 -1.26
N SER A 464 -16.79 3.69 -2.56
CA SER A 464 -17.07 2.38 -3.16
C SER A 464 -15.85 1.45 -3.02
N PRO A 465 -16.03 0.13 -2.83
CA PRO A 465 -14.90 -0.81 -2.81
C PRO A 465 -14.04 -0.75 -4.08
N SER A 466 -14.65 -0.40 -5.22
CA SER A 466 -13.97 -0.11 -6.49
C SER A 466 -13.03 1.10 -6.42
N ALA A 467 -13.35 2.14 -5.64
CA ALA A 467 -12.48 3.31 -5.45
C ALA A 467 -11.27 3.01 -4.53
N LEU A 468 -11.39 2.05 -3.59
CA LEU A 468 -10.25 1.64 -2.76
C LEU A 468 -9.13 1.00 -3.59
N LEU A 469 -9.43 0.43 -4.76
CA LEU A 469 -8.41 -0.02 -5.71
C LEU A 469 -7.60 1.16 -6.28
N SER A 470 -8.23 2.30 -6.58
CA SER A 470 -7.50 3.52 -6.97
C SER A 470 -6.62 4.04 -5.85
N MET A 471 -7.08 3.99 -4.60
CA MET A 471 -6.30 4.41 -3.43
C MET A 471 -5.08 3.47 -3.19
N PHE A 472 -5.26 2.16 -3.40
CA PHE A 472 -4.18 1.17 -3.36
C PHE A 472 -3.13 1.42 -4.45
N ILE A 473 -3.57 1.61 -5.71
CA ILE A 473 -2.66 1.92 -6.83
C ILE A 473 -1.95 3.27 -6.63
N ALA A 474 -2.65 4.27 -6.10
CA ALA A 474 -2.08 5.58 -5.78
C ALA A 474 -0.97 5.49 -4.71
N GLU A 475 -1.12 4.62 -3.72
CA GLU A 475 -0.08 4.37 -2.71
C GLU A 475 1.15 3.68 -3.33
N CYS A 476 0.94 2.64 -4.15
CA CYS A 476 2.02 1.99 -4.89
C CYS A 476 2.74 2.98 -5.83
N LEU A 477 2.01 3.90 -6.45
CA LEU A 477 2.54 4.95 -7.32
C LEU A 477 3.37 5.98 -6.54
N LEU A 478 2.97 6.39 -5.33
CA LEU A 478 3.77 7.28 -4.47
C LEU A 478 5.08 6.60 -4.04
N HIS A 479 5.03 5.33 -3.62
CA HIS A 479 6.26 4.57 -3.34
C HIS A 479 7.14 4.40 -4.58
N ALA A 480 6.56 4.22 -5.78
CA ALA A 480 7.32 4.13 -7.03
C ALA A 480 8.01 5.45 -7.40
N ILE A 481 7.32 6.60 -7.25
CA ILE A 481 7.90 7.93 -7.49
C ILE A 481 9.04 8.23 -6.51
N SER A 482 8.83 7.93 -5.22
CA SER A 482 9.84 8.09 -4.17
C SER A 482 11.06 7.19 -4.43
N SER A 483 10.86 5.88 -4.53
CA SER A 483 11.95 4.89 -4.71
C SER A 483 12.73 5.06 -6.01
N ALA A 484 12.09 5.45 -7.12
CA ALA A 484 12.78 5.66 -8.40
C ALA A 484 13.88 6.74 -8.32
N ASN A 485 13.73 7.75 -7.45
CA ASN A 485 14.73 8.80 -7.25
C ASN A 485 15.28 8.84 -5.82
N ALA A 486 15.28 7.69 -5.13
CA ALA A 486 15.92 7.54 -3.83
C ALA A 486 17.39 7.99 -3.89
N PRO A 487 17.90 8.78 -2.93
CA PRO A 487 19.27 9.31 -2.98
C PRO A 487 20.36 8.24 -3.13
N ALA A 488 20.15 7.05 -2.54
CA ALA A 488 21.03 5.88 -2.72
C ALA A 488 21.05 5.39 -4.18
N ALA A 489 19.89 5.21 -4.81
CA ALA A 489 19.78 4.76 -6.20
C ALA A 489 20.39 5.77 -7.19
N ILE A 490 20.29 7.08 -6.89
CA ILE A 490 20.97 8.14 -7.67
C ILE A 490 22.49 8.10 -7.45
N HIS A 491 22.95 7.85 -6.23
CA HIS A 491 24.38 7.73 -5.90
C HIS A 491 25.04 6.53 -6.61
N GLU A 492 24.39 5.36 -6.58
CA GLU A 492 24.88 4.13 -7.23
C GLU A 492 24.87 4.22 -8.76
N SER A 493 23.79 4.74 -9.36
CA SER A 493 23.62 4.74 -10.82
C SER A 493 24.14 5.99 -11.52
N ASN A 494 24.29 7.11 -10.81
CA ASN A 494 24.50 8.45 -11.36
C ASN A 494 23.45 8.86 -12.43
N HIS A 495 22.27 8.23 -12.40
CA HIS A 495 21.15 8.48 -13.31
C HIS A 495 19.98 9.15 -12.56
N ILE A 496 19.24 10.00 -13.27
CA ILE A 496 17.92 10.49 -12.83
C ILE A 496 16.87 9.58 -13.47
N ARG A 497 15.86 9.14 -12.72
CA ARG A 497 14.84 8.20 -13.23
C ARG A 497 13.53 8.96 -13.49
N THR A 498 12.99 8.85 -14.70
CA THR A 498 11.65 9.39 -15.04
C THR A 498 10.66 8.25 -15.19
N LEU A 499 9.65 8.20 -14.30
CA LEU A 499 8.53 7.28 -14.45
C LEU A 499 7.72 7.69 -15.70
N LYS A 500 7.70 6.85 -16.72
CA LYS A 500 7.00 7.11 -18.00
C LYS A 500 5.70 6.34 -18.15
N ARG A 501 5.61 5.12 -17.61
CA ARG A 501 4.40 4.28 -17.68
C ARG A 501 4.11 3.58 -16.36
N VAL A 502 2.83 3.30 -16.12
CA VAL A 502 2.37 2.28 -15.18
C VAL A 502 1.71 1.18 -16.01
N VAL A 503 2.28 -0.02 -15.95
CA VAL A 503 1.84 -1.20 -16.70
C VAL A 503 1.16 -2.15 -15.71
N LEU A 504 -0.13 -2.40 -15.91
CA LEU A 504 -0.91 -3.35 -15.11
C LEU A 504 -1.17 -4.63 -15.91
N THR A 505 -1.02 -5.79 -15.27
CA THR A 505 -1.54 -7.04 -15.82
C THR A 505 -3.06 -6.97 -15.95
N CYS A 506 -3.63 -7.68 -16.92
CA CYS A 506 -5.08 -7.86 -17.01
C CYS A 506 -5.41 -9.27 -17.51
N PRO A 507 -6.26 -10.04 -16.81
CA PRO A 507 -6.64 -11.38 -17.24
C PRO A 507 -7.15 -11.42 -18.68
N ILE A 508 -6.59 -12.29 -19.51
CA ILE A 508 -6.95 -12.40 -20.93
C ILE A 508 -8.42 -12.80 -21.10
N ALA A 509 -9.00 -13.50 -20.12
CA ALA A 509 -10.43 -13.86 -20.04
C ALA A 509 -11.35 -12.74 -19.45
N ALA A 510 -10.80 -11.59 -19.04
CA ALA A 510 -11.56 -10.47 -18.44
C ALA A 510 -12.54 -9.84 -19.45
N THR A 511 -13.71 -9.41 -18.98
CA THR A 511 -14.69 -8.72 -19.83
C THR A 511 -14.21 -7.33 -20.25
N VAL A 512 -14.85 -6.75 -21.27
CA VAL A 512 -14.56 -5.37 -21.71
C VAL A 512 -14.74 -4.38 -20.55
N ASP A 513 -15.80 -4.53 -19.74
CA ASP A 513 -16.04 -3.69 -18.56
C ASP A 513 -14.98 -3.87 -17.47
N GLU A 514 -14.42 -5.07 -17.29
CA GLU A 514 -13.33 -5.30 -16.32
C GLU A 514 -12.06 -4.57 -16.76
N ARG A 515 -11.69 -4.66 -18.03
CA ARG A 515 -10.55 -3.90 -18.61
C ARG A 515 -10.77 -2.41 -18.48
N ALA A 516 -11.94 -1.93 -18.90
CA ALA A 516 -12.30 -0.51 -18.85
C ALA A 516 -12.32 0.03 -17.41
N MET A 517 -12.83 -0.75 -16.44
CA MET A 517 -12.83 -0.35 -15.03
C MET A 517 -11.43 -0.39 -14.42
N LEU A 518 -10.59 -1.39 -14.73
CA LEU A 518 -9.22 -1.48 -14.22
C LEU A 518 -8.36 -0.32 -14.76
N LEU A 519 -8.44 -0.08 -16.07
CA LEU A 519 -7.79 1.05 -16.73
C LEU A 519 -8.28 2.37 -16.12
N LYS A 520 -9.60 2.55 -15.93
CA LYS A 520 -10.14 3.72 -15.24
C LYS A 520 -9.58 3.85 -13.83
N ARG A 521 -9.54 2.79 -13.01
CA ARG A 521 -9.10 2.89 -11.62
C ARG A 521 -7.60 3.19 -11.47
N ALA A 522 -6.78 2.75 -12.41
CA ALA A 522 -5.38 3.16 -12.50
C ALA A 522 -5.20 4.60 -13.03
N GLN A 523 -6.07 5.06 -13.94
CA GLN A 523 -6.11 6.47 -14.37
C GLN A 523 -6.58 7.41 -13.25
N ASP A 524 -7.69 7.08 -12.56
CA ASP A 524 -8.18 7.76 -11.36
C ASP A 524 -7.04 7.88 -10.33
N ALA A 525 -6.29 6.79 -10.06
CA ALA A 525 -5.16 6.79 -9.14
C ALA A 525 -4.05 7.78 -9.53
N ARG A 526 -3.65 7.81 -10.81
CA ARG A 526 -2.66 8.77 -11.33
C ARG A 526 -3.17 10.21 -11.24
N ASP A 527 -4.38 10.45 -11.72
CA ASP A 527 -4.98 11.79 -11.76
C ASP A 527 -5.10 12.36 -10.33
N LEU A 528 -5.43 11.52 -9.34
CA LEU A 528 -5.44 11.88 -7.92
C LEU A 528 -4.06 12.34 -7.42
N ILE A 529 -2.99 11.60 -7.74
CA ILE A 529 -1.62 11.94 -7.32
C ILE A 529 -1.12 13.23 -8.00
N TRP A 530 -1.47 13.48 -9.27
CA TRP A 530 -1.06 14.70 -9.97
C TRP A 530 -1.79 15.95 -9.44
N SER A 531 -3.12 15.89 -9.31
CA SER A 531 -3.90 17.01 -8.77
C SER A 531 -3.60 17.30 -7.30
N ALA A 532 -3.42 16.27 -6.46
CA ALA A 532 -3.16 16.46 -5.03
C ALA A 532 -1.71 16.89 -4.69
N ASN A 533 -0.80 16.85 -5.66
CA ASN A 533 0.52 17.51 -5.60
C ASN A 533 0.58 18.82 -6.41
N GLY A 534 -0.51 19.22 -7.08
CA GLY A 534 -0.58 20.42 -7.90
C GLY A 534 0.25 20.38 -9.19
N TRP A 535 0.63 19.19 -9.66
CA TRP A 535 1.49 18.98 -10.85
C TRP A 535 0.75 19.20 -12.17
N ASP A 536 -0.58 19.31 -12.16
CA ASP A 536 -1.42 19.68 -13.31
C ASP A 536 -1.01 21.04 -13.94
N SER A 537 -0.42 21.93 -13.14
CA SER A 537 0.14 23.20 -13.61
C SER A 537 1.53 22.97 -14.21
N ALA A 538 1.57 22.68 -15.52
CA ALA A 538 2.80 22.35 -16.25
C ALA A 538 3.92 23.40 -16.06
N ASN A 539 5.06 22.95 -15.54
CA ASN A 539 6.32 23.68 -15.40
C ASN A 539 7.46 22.74 -15.86
N GLU A 540 8.60 23.27 -16.31
CA GLU A 540 9.72 22.45 -16.81
C GLU A 540 10.32 21.48 -15.76
N LEU A 541 10.02 21.71 -14.48
CA LEU A 541 10.48 20.88 -13.36
C LEU A 541 9.44 19.89 -12.83
N THR A 542 8.14 20.05 -13.12
CA THR A 542 7.12 19.09 -12.63
C THR A 542 7.17 17.79 -13.43
N PRO A 543 6.88 16.63 -12.81
CA PRO A 543 6.89 15.36 -13.52
C PRO A 543 5.69 15.26 -14.47
N GLU A 544 5.91 14.73 -15.68
CA GLU A 544 4.83 14.41 -16.62
C GLU A 544 3.98 13.24 -16.07
N PRO A 545 2.64 13.28 -16.20
CA PRO A 545 1.80 12.16 -15.78
C PRO A 545 2.07 10.91 -16.62
N PRO A 546 2.35 9.74 -16.00
CA PRO A 546 2.67 8.53 -16.74
C PRO A 546 1.50 8.02 -17.58
N GLU A 547 1.82 7.33 -18.66
CA GLU A 547 0.86 6.55 -19.43
C GLU A 547 0.36 5.38 -18.57
N ILE A 548 -0.95 5.09 -18.61
CA ILE A 548 -1.53 3.93 -17.92
C ILE A 548 -1.83 2.88 -18.98
N VAL A 549 -1.17 1.73 -18.86
CA VAL A 549 -1.14 0.66 -19.86
C VAL A 549 -1.67 -0.63 -19.23
N LEU A 550 -2.51 -1.37 -19.96
CA LEU A 550 -2.78 -2.77 -19.66
C LEU A 550 -1.90 -3.67 -20.54
N THR A 551 -1.45 -4.80 -19.98
CA THR A 551 -0.75 -5.88 -20.67
C THR A 551 -1.39 -7.24 -20.35
N PHE A 552 -0.86 -8.33 -20.90
CA PHE A 552 -1.32 -9.69 -20.62
C PHE A 552 -1.07 -10.12 -19.17
N ASP A 553 -1.69 -11.24 -18.77
CA ASP A 553 -1.63 -11.77 -17.42
C ASP A 553 -0.45 -12.70 -17.16
N VAL A 554 -0.35 -13.13 -15.90
CA VAL A 554 0.64 -14.09 -15.40
C VAL A 554 0.57 -15.42 -16.16
N SER A 555 -0.58 -15.81 -16.72
CA SER A 555 -0.72 -17.10 -17.43
C SER A 555 0.12 -17.12 -18.71
N VAL A 556 0.07 -16.06 -19.53
CA VAL A 556 0.91 -15.94 -20.73
C VAL A 556 2.33 -15.53 -20.40
N ALA A 557 2.55 -14.65 -19.40
CA ALA A 557 3.90 -14.35 -18.92
C ALA A 557 4.67 -15.61 -18.49
N SER A 558 3.98 -16.55 -17.84
CA SER A 558 4.53 -17.85 -17.41
C SER A 558 4.94 -18.75 -18.57
N GLN A 559 4.13 -18.80 -19.64
CA GLN A 559 4.49 -19.55 -20.86
C GLN A 559 5.75 -18.97 -21.52
N ILE A 560 5.85 -17.64 -21.58
CA ILE A 560 7.00 -16.96 -22.17
C ILE A 560 8.25 -17.13 -21.31
N ALA A 561 8.13 -17.12 -19.98
CA ALA A 561 9.21 -17.42 -19.04
C ALA A 561 9.77 -18.83 -19.27
N PHE A 562 8.89 -19.83 -19.37
CA PHE A 562 9.29 -21.19 -19.70
C PHE A 562 9.96 -21.30 -21.08
N LEU A 563 9.39 -20.66 -22.10
CA LEU A 563 9.92 -20.70 -23.46
C LEU A 563 11.30 -20.04 -23.56
N ASP A 564 11.50 -18.85 -22.99
CA ASP A 564 12.79 -18.16 -23.04
C ASP A 564 13.89 -18.93 -22.27
N ASP A 565 13.55 -19.53 -21.13
CA ASP A 565 14.46 -20.38 -20.35
C ASP A 565 14.89 -21.63 -21.13
N GLU A 566 13.95 -22.47 -21.57
CA GLU A 566 14.26 -23.68 -22.36
C GLU A 566 15.03 -23.34 -23.64
N ILE A 567 14.55 -22.37 -24.42
CA ILE A 567 15.16 -22.01 -25.72
C ILE A 567 16.57 -21.46 -25.50
N THR A 568 16.78 -20.60 -24.51
CA THR A 568 18.09 -19.97 -24.26
C THR A 568 19.08 -20.95 -23.64
N HIS A 569 18.69 -21.67 -22.59
CA HIS A 569 19.61 -22.48 -21.79
C HIS A 569 19.77 -23.92 -22.28
N ARG A 570 18.76 -24.51 -22.94
CA ARG A 570 18.86 -25.90 -23.45
C ARG A 570 18.99 -25.99 -24.97
N PHE A 571 18.36 -25.10 -25.73
CA PHE A 571 18.42 -25.10 -27.20
C PHE A 571 19.39 -24.05 -27.77
N SER A 572 20.20 -23.39 -26.92
CA SER A 572 21.22 -22.40 -27.33
C SER A 572 20.71 -21.22 -28.18
N GLY A 573 19.41 -20.92 -28.06
CA GLY A 573 18.70 -19.89 -28.83
C GLY A 573 17.91 -20.39 -30.04
N ASP A 574 18.00 -21.68 -30.40
CA ASP A 574 17.29 -22.28 -31.54
C ASP A 574 15.80 -22.54 -31.23
N SER A 575 14.99 -21.50 -31.42
CA SER A 575 13.54 -21.54 -31.19
C SER A 575 12.78 -22.42 -32.17
N ARG A 576 13.27 -22.61 -33.41
CA ARG A 576 12.63 -23.50 -34.39
C ARG A 576 12.77 -24.95 -33.95
N ARG A 577 13.99 -25.37 -33.64
CA ARG A 577 14.29 -26.74 -33.19
C ARG A 577 13.62 -27.09 -31.86
N PHE A 578 13.37 -26.11 -31.00
CA PHE A 578 12.53 -26.31 -29.82
C PHE A 578 11.10 -26.70 -30.21
N LEU A 579 10.44 -25.93 -31.09
CA LEU A 579 9.07 -26.22 -31.56
C LEU A 579 9.00 -27.57 -32.28
N GLU A 580 9.92 -27.85 -33.23
CA GLU A 580 10.02 -29.11 -33.98
C GLU A 580 10.16 -30.36 -33.09
N LEU A 581 10.79 -30.24 -31.91
CA LEU A 581 11.11 -31.38 -31.04
C LEU A 581 10.14 -31.55 -29.86
N VAL A 582 9.48 -30.47 -29.42
CA VAL A 582 8.55 -30.49 -28.28
C VAL A 582 7.08 -30.54 -28.73
N GLY A 583 6.74 -29.97 -29.90
CA GLY A 583 5.43 -30.15 -30.52
C GLY A 583 5.13 -31.61 -30.88
N ARG A 584 3.84 -31.98 -30.96
CA ARG A 584 3.37 -33.32 -31.32
C ARG A 584 2.82 -33.34 -32.73
N ALA A 585 3.40 -34.17 -33.59
CA ALA A 585 2.94 -34.34 -34.97
C ALA A 585 1.57 -35.03 -35.10
N ASP A 586 1.12 -35.77 -34.07
CA ASP A 586 0.00 -36.70 -34.16
C ASP A 586 -1.23 -36.29 -33.35
N PHE A 587 -2.27 -35.82 -34.06
CA PHE A 587 -3.61 -36.42 -34.01
C PHE A 587 -4.46 -36.01 -35.24
N GLY A 588 -4.18 -36.62 -36.39
CA GLY A 588 -4.99 -36.42 -37.61
C GLY A 588 -4.30 -36.94 -38.87
N GLN A 589 -4.55 -38.20 -39.24
CA GLN A 589 -4.15 -38.75 -40.55
C GLN A 589 -5.09 -38.28 -41.67
N ASP A 590 -5.06 -36.98 -41.97
CA ASP A 590 -5.53 -36.45 -43.25
C ASP A 590 -4.30 -36.07 -44.08
N ASP A 591 -4.12 -36.69 -45.26
CA ASP A 591 -3.06 -36.38 -46.25
C ASP A 591 -3.31 -35.02 -46.94
N SER A 592 -3.42 -33.98 -46.12
CA SER A 592 -3.71 -32.59 -46.50
C SER A 592 -2.43 -31.76 -46.44
N ALA A 593 -2.29 -30.82 -47.38
CA ALA A 593 -1.20 -29.84 -47.37
C ALA A 593 -1.17 -28.97 -46.09
N ALA A 594 -2.25 -28.96 -45.29
CA ALA A 594 -2.28 -28.33 -43.97
C ALA A 594 -1.36 -29.01 -42.94
N ALA A 595 -1.15 -30.33 -43.01
CA ALA A 595 -0.29 -31.04 -42.06
C ALA A 595 1.18 -30.57 -42.17
N ALA A 596 1.65 -30.33 -43.41
CA ALA A 596 2.97 -29.75 -43.67
C ALA A 596 3.15 -28.32 -43.13
N SER A 597 2.07 -27.64 -42.72
CA SER A 597 2.09 -26.30 -42.12
C SER A 597 2.14 -26.29 -40.59
N MET A 598 2.08 -27.45 -39.91
CA MET A 598 2.15 -27.54 -38.44
C MET A 598 3.52 -27.99 -37.89
N VAL A 599 4.51 -28.24 -38.75
CA VAL A 599 5.84 -28.76 -38.34
C VAL A 599 6.61 -27.78 -37.45
N ASP A 600 6.34 -26.48 -37.57
CA ASP A 600 6.99 -25.39 -36.83
C ASP A 600 6.07 -24.76 -35.76
N ALA A 601 5.23 -25.55 -35.08
CA ALA A 601 4.24 -25.05 -34.11
C ALA A 601 4.07 -25.92 -32.85
N MET A 602 3.65 -25.31 -31.74
CA MET A 602 3.44 -25.97 -30.44
C MET A 602 2.34 -25.28 -29.60
N ARG A 603 1.45 -26.04 -28.97
CA ARG A 603 0.41 -25.53 -28.07
C ARG A 603 0.76 -25.66 -26.60
N ILE A 604 0.72 -24.54 -25.89
CA ILE A 604 0.87 -24.51 -24.43
C ILE A 604 -0.46 -24.10 -23.81
N ALA A 605 -0.96 -24.91 -22.89
CA ALA A 605 -2.00 -24.51 -21.94
C ALA A 605 -1.36 -24.05 -20.64
N THR A 606 -1.89 -23.01 -20.01
CA THR A 606 -1.58 -22.66 -18.61
C THR A 606 -2.85 -22.64 -17.78
N LEU A 607 -2.81 -23.35 -16.65
CA LEU A 607 -3.79 -23.22 -15.57
C LEU A 607 -3.17 -22.37 -14.47
N ASP A 608 -3.70 -21.17 -14.27
CA ASP A 608 -3.24 -20.24 -13.25
C ASP A 608 -4.26 -20.22 -12.09
N LEU A 609 -3.87 -20.79 -10.94
CA LEU A 609 -4.70 -20.91 -9.74
C LEU A 609 -4.39 -19.76 -8.77
N SER A 610 -4.88 -18.57 -9.12
CA SER A 610 -4.84 -17.39 -8.25
C SER A 610 -5.77 -17.54 -7.03
N GLY A 611 -5.71 -16.58 -6.11
CA GLY A 611 -6.70 -16.49 -5.03
C GLY A 611 -8.11 -16.27 -5.59
N GLN A 612 -8.29 -15.28 -6.48
CA GLN A 612 -9.61 -14.81 -6.91
C GLN A 612 -10.30 -15.69 -7.97
N ALA A 613 -9.55 -16.25 -8.92
CA ALA A 613 -10.07 -17.00 -10.06
C ALA A 613 -9.06 -18.03 -10.58
N THR A 614 -9.54 -19.18 -11.07
CA THR A 614 -8.69 -20.04 -11.91
C THR A 614 -8.85 -19.60 -13.37
N THR A 615 -7.76 -19.27 -14.06
CA THR A 615 -7.79 -19.02 -15.51
C THR A 615 -7.17 -20.18 -16.27
N LEU A 616 -7.71 -20.46 -17.46
CA LEU A 616 -7.14 -21.40 -18.42
C LEU A 616 -6.88 -20.66 -19.73
N THR A 617 -5.63 -20.56 -20.15
CA THR A 617 -5.25 -19.94 -21.42
C THR A 617 -4.45 -20.91 -22.26
N VAL A 618 -4.86 -21.11 -23.52
CA VAL A 618 -4.18 -21.95 -24.51
C VAL A 618 -3.66 -21.07 -25.63
N VAL A 619 -2.36 -21.11 -25.85
CA VAL A 619 -1.66 -20.37 -26.90
C VAL A 619 -0.96 -21.35 -27.82
N ASN A 620 -1.21 -21.21 -29.12
CA ASN A 620 -0.41 -21.83 -30.17
C ASN A 620 0.77 -20.92 -30.49
N TYR A 621 1.98 -21.45 -30.37
CA TYR A 621 3.24 -20.77 -30.66
C TYR A 621 3.81 -21.33 -31.97
N SER A 622 3.87 -20.51 -33.01
CA SER A 622 4.40 -20.89 -34.32
C SER A 622 5.66 -20.10 -34.68
N PHE A 623 6.58 -20.69 -35.44
CA PHE A 623 7.75 -19.96 -35.95
C PHE A 623 7.33 -18.91 -37.00
N SER A 624 7.77 -17.66 -36.82
CA SER A 624 7.47 -16.55 -37.72
C SER A 624 8.37 -16.57 -38.96
N ALA A 625 7.81 -16.18 -40.12
CA ALA A 625 8.59 -15.95 -41.34
C ALA A 625 9.60 -14.79 -41.20
N GLU A 626 9.41 -13.91 -40.21
CA GLU A 626 10.34 -12.82 -39.86
C GLU A 626 11.43 -13.26 -38.85
N GLY A 627 11.37 -14.51 -38.38
CA GLY A 627 12.20 -15.06 -37.31
C GLY A 627 11.54 -14.97 -35.93
N GLY A 628 11.87 -15.92 -35.06
CA GLY A 628 11.32 -16.01 -33.71
C GLY A 628 9.96 -16.70 -33.64
N ILE A 629 9.31 -16.62 -32.48
CA ILE A 629 8.04 -17.27 -32.18
C ILE A 629 6.92 -16.23 -32.13
N ALA A 630 5.82 -16.52 -32.84
CA ALA A 630 4.58 -15.77 -32.80
C ALA A 630 3.52 -16.51 -31.93
N PRO A 631 2.96 -15.87 -30.89
CA PRO A 631 1.83 -16.42 -30.14
C PRO A 631 0.50 -16.19 -30.86
N MET A 632 -0.40 -17.15 -30.78
CA MET A 632 -1.80 -17.04 -31.18
C MET A 632 -2.67 -17.64 -30.08
N ILE A 633 -3.47 -16.81 -29.41
CA ILE A 633 -4.37 -17.26 -28.34
C ILE A 633 -5.52 -18.06 -28.99
N GLU A 634 -5.55 -19.37 -28.77
CA GLU A 634 -6.63 -20.24 -29.23
C GLU A 634 -7.81 -20.25 -28.24
N CYS A 635 -7.53 -20.15 -26.94
CA CYS A 635 -8.55 -20.22 -25.88
C CYS A 635 -8.15 -19.36 -24.67
N ALA A 636 -9.11 -18.67 -24.05
CA ALA A 636 -8.96 -18.01 -22.76
C ALA A 636 -10.30 -18.04 -22.00
N GLU A 637 -10.37 -18.89 -20.96
CA GLU A 637 -11.57 -19.16 -20.16
C GLU A 637 -11.25 -18.96 -18.66
N ARG A 638 -12.27 -18.78 -17.81
CA ARG A 638 -12.08 -18.55 -16.36
C ARG A 638 -13.14 -19.23 -15.49
N SER A 639 -12.78 -19.56 -14.26
CA SER A 639 -13.65 -20.17 -13.26
C SER A 639 -13.62 -19.42 -11.91
N SER A 640 -14.76 -19.39 -11.21
CA SER A 640 -14.84 -18.93 -9.81
C SER A 640 -14.46 -19.99 -8.76
N VAL A 641 -14.09 -21.21 -9.20
CA VAL A 641 -13.38 -22.19 -8.38
C VAL A 641 -11.91 -21.76 -8.36
N ALA A 642 -11.40 -21.40 -7.18
CA ALA A 642 -10.10 -20.75 -6.99
C ALA A 642 -9.65 -20.85 -5.52
N GLY A 643 -8.49 -20.30 -5.16
CA GLY A 643 -7.95 -20.31 -3.80
C GLY A 643 -8.91 -19.77 -2.74
N ASP A 644 -9.66 -18.71 -3.05
CA ASP A 644 -10.63 -18.09 -2.15
C ASP A 644 -11.78 -19.03 -1.78
N THR A 645 -12.37 -19.71 -2.77
CA THR A 645 -13.48 -20.66 -2.54
C THR A 645 -13.00 -22.00 -1.99
N LEU A 646 -11.75 -22.38 -2.29
CA LEU A 646 -11.09 -23.53 -1.69
C LEU A 646 -10.83 -23.30 -0.19
N THR A 647 -10.32 -22.12 0.17
CA THR A 647 -10.14 -21.70 1.57
C THR A 647 -11.49 -21.68 2.29
N GLU A 648 -12.56 -21.18 1.65
CA GLU A 648 -13.91 -21.24 2.23
C GLU A 648 -14.38 -22.68 2.51
N ALA A 649 -14.08 -23.63 1.60
CA ALA A 649 -14.41 -25.05 1.78
C ALA A 649 -13.60 -25.70 2.93
N VAL A 650 -12.28 -25.46 3.00
CA VAL A 650 -11.44 -25.99 4.09
C VAL A 650 -11.83 -25.38 5.46
N MET A 651 -12.12 -24.07 5.51
CA MET A 651 -12.62 -23.39 6.71
C MET A 651 -13.93 -24.02 7.21
N LYS A 652 -14.85 -24.32 6.28
CA LYS A 652 -16.15 -24.97 6.54
C LYS A 652 -16.02 -26.41 7.03
N SER A 653 -15.06 -27.16 6.51
CA SER A 653 -14.92 -28.59 6.79
C SER A 653 -14.01 -28.92 7.97
N HIS A 654 -13.05 -28.06 8.35
CA HIS A 654 -12.01 -28.38 9.34
C HIS A 654 -11.91 -27.37 10.49
N ILE A 655 -12.00 -26.07 10.22
CA ILE A 655 -11.79 -25.02 11.24
C ILE A 655 -13.05 -24.79 12.08
N LEU A 656 -14.20 -24.58 11.44
CA LEU A 656 -15.43 -24.23 12.14
C LEU A 656 -16.11 -25.40 12.88
N PRO A 657 -16.07 -26.66 12.38
CA PRO A 657 -16.50 -27.81 13.16
C PRO A 657 -15.72 -27.95 14.47
N ALA A 658 -14.38 -27.86 14.44
CA ALA A 658 -13.54 -27.94 15.65
C ALA A 658 -13.90 -26.86 16.69
N ILE A 659 -14.26 -25.64 16.26
CA ILE A 659 -14.72 -24.58 17.18
C ILE A 659 -16.14 -24.88 17.72
N ALA A 660 -17.03 -25.49 16.93
CA ALA A 660 -18.34 -25.93 17.41
C ALA A 660 -18.22 -27.08 18.42
N ASP A 661 -17.43 -28.10 18.10
CA ASP A 661 -17.14 -29.23 18.99
C ASP A 661 -16.54 -28.74 20.31
N GLY A 662 -15.56 -27.82 20.27
CA GLY A 662 -14.98 -27.22 21.48
C GLY A 662 -15.95 -26.35 22.30
N LEU A 663 -17.00 -25.78 21.68
CA LEU A 663 -18.08 -25.08 22.39
C LEU A 663 -19.01 -26.09 23.08
N ASP A 664 -19.37 -27.17 22.39
CA ASP A 664 -20.28 -28.20 22.89
C ASP A 664 -19.62 -29.06 23.99
N GLU A 665 -18.31 -29.37 23.88
CA GLU A 665 -17.49 -29.95 24.96
C GLU A 665 -17.44 -29.06 26.21
N ALA A 666 -17.43 -27.72 26.02
CA ALA A 666 -17.53 -26.77 27.12
C ALA A 666 -18.97 -26.67 27.70
N GLY A 667 -19.95 -27.39 27.16
CA GLY A 667 -21.33 -27.41 27.61
C GLY A 667 -22.20 -26.28 27.05
N HIS A 668 -21.84 -25.71 25.90
CA HIS A 668 -22.75 -24.87 25.12
C HIS A 668 -23.93 -25.72 24.58
N PRO A 669 -25.16 -25.17 24.47
CA PRO A 669 -26.32 -25.96 24.02
C PRO A 669 -26.40 -26.18 22.51
N ASP A 670 -25.77 -25.31 21.71
CA ASP A 670 -25.71 -25.38 20.23
C ASP A 670 -24.54 -24.51 19.73
N GLY A 671 -23.32 -25.04 19.78
CA GLY A 671 -22.08 -24.35 19.40
C GLY A 671 -22.06 -23.95 17.92
N ALA A 672 -22.63 -24.80 17.07
CA ALA A 672 -22.82 -24.51 15.65
C ALA A 672 -23.68 -23.25 15.46
N ALA A 673 -24.85 -23.13 16.10
CA ALA A 673 -25.70 -21.96 15.98
C ALA A 673 -25.06 -20.68 16.56
N LEU A 674 -24.19 -20.78 17.57
CA LEU A 674 -23.40 -19.63 18.02
C LEU A 674 -22.46 -19.13 16.91
N LEU A 675 -21.74 -20.03 16.23
CA LEU A 675 -20.89 -19.67 15.10
C LEU A 675 -21.70 -19.15 13.90
N MET A 676 -22.89 -19.72 13.63
CA MET A 676 -23.84 -19.19 12.65
C MET A 676 -24.20 -17.73 12.96
N ARG A 677 -24.46 -17.38 14.23
CA ARG A 677 -24.78 -16.00 14.64
C ARG A 677 -23.56 -15.08 14.64
N ALA A 678 -22.38 -15.60 14.98
CA ALA A 678 -21.12 -14.85 14.93
C ALA A 678 -20.70 -14.52 13.49
N GLY A 679 -21.02 -15.37 12.51
CA GLY A 679 -20.72 -15.17 11.09
C GLY A 679 -21.81 -14.46 10.27
N ASN A 680 -23.07 -14.41 10.73
CA ASN A 680 -24.19 -13.93 9.90
C ASN A 680 -24.22 -12.40 9.72
N LEU A 681 -23.87 -11.96 8.51
CA LEU A 681 -23.73 -10.54 8.14
C LEU A 681 -25.00 -9.86 7.60
N ILE A 682 -26.04 -10.61 7.24
CA ILE A 682 -27.16 -10.12 6.39
C ILE A 682 -28.54 -10.15 7.12
N GLY A 683 -28.62 -10.71 8.33
CA GLY A 683 -29.87 -10.76 9.11
C GLY A 683 -30.21 -9.45 9.84
N SER A 684 -31.49 -9.05 9.83
CA SER A 684 -32.01 -7.91 10.62
C SER A 684 -31.93 -8.11 12.14
N ASN A 685 -31.67 -9.34 12.59
CA ASN A 685 -31.75 -9.75 13.99
C ASN A 685 -30.34 -9.99 14.61
N ALA A 686 -29.29 -9.38 14.05
CA ALA A 686 -27.90 -9.53 14.50
C ALA A 686 -27.57 -8.69 15.76
N GLU A 687 -28.44 -8.73 16.78
CA GLU A 687 -28.48 -7.76 17.89
C GLU A 687 -27.30 -7.80 18.88
N PHE A 688 -26.47 -8.86 18.88
CA PHE A 688 -25.50 -9.09 19.98
C PHE A 688 -24.02 -8.88 19.64
N LEU A 689 -23.56 -9.22 18.42
CA LEU A 689 -22.16 -9.06 17.98
C LEU A 689 -21.99 -8.05 16.84
N GLY A 690 -22.96 -7.98 15.91
CA GLY A 690 -22.98 -7.03 14.81
C GLY A 690 -21.99 -7.31 13.67
N ARG A 691 -22.32 -6.81 12.47
CA ARG A 691 -21.57 -7.07 11.21
C ARG A 691 -20.06 -6.88 11.30
N HIS A 692 -19.61 -5.81 11.96
CA HIS A 692 -18.19 -5.51 12.12
C HIS A 692 -17.42 -6.63 12.86
N PHE A 693 -18.04 -7.25 13.88
CA PHE A 693 -17.40 -8.37 14.59
C PHE A 693 -17.21 -9.56 13.65
N SER A 694 -18.25 -9.94 12.90
CA SER A 694 -18.21 -11.05 11.94
C SER A 694 -17.09 -10.85 10.91
N ALA A 695 -16.99 -9.65 10.33
CA ALA A 695 -15.94 -9.31 9.38
C ALA A 695 -14.54 -9.38 10.00
N CYS A 696 -14.34 -8.85 11.22
CA CYS A 696 -13.05 -8.91 11.90
C CYS A 696 -12.67 -10.33 12.35
N PHE A 697 -13.62 -11.13 12.83
CA PHE A 697 -13.41 -12.51 13.25
C PHE A 697 -12.99 -13.39 12.07
N LEU A 698 -13.70 -13.27 10.94
CA LEU A 698 -13.28 -13.89 9.69
C LEU A 698 -11.85 -13.47 9.29
N ARG A 699 -11.60 -12.16 9.23
CA ARG A 699 -10.37 -11.56 8.68
C ARG A 699 -9.13 -11.78 9.53
N LYS A 700 -9.27 -11.85 10.87
CA LYS A 700 -8.14 -11.97 11.81
C LYS A 700 -8.00 -13.35 12.45
N VAL A 701 -9.03 -14.19 12.44
CA VAL A 701 -9.00 -15.51 13.07
C VAL A 701 -9.18 -16.60 12.02
N LEU A 702 -10.35 -16.66 11.37
CA LEU A 702 -10.72 -17.84 10.58
C LEU A 702 -9.89 -17.99 9.29
N LEU A 703 -9.68 -16.92 8.51
CA LEU A 703 -8.87 -16.97 7.29
C LEU A 703 -7.39 -17.29 7.59
N PRO A 704 -6.70 -16.59 8.52
CA PRO A 704 -5.38 -16.98 9.01
C PRO A 704 -5.26 -18.45 9.43
N ALA A 705 -6.19 -18.94 10.26
CA ALA A 705 -6.17 -20.32 10.73
C ALA A 705 -6.36 -21.35 9.61
N THR A 706 -7.14 -20.99 8.57
CA THR A 706 -7.40 -21.88 7.42
C THR A 706 -6.22 -21.90 6.45
N THR A 707 -5.63 -20.74 6.16
CA THR A 707 -4.45 -20.62 5.29
C THR A 707 -3.30 -21.44 5.88
N ALA A 708 -3.00 -21.23 7.17
CA ALA A 708 -2.00 -22.02 7.89
C ALA A 708 -2.27 -23.53 7.88
N LEU A 709 -3.53 -23.98 7.86
CA LEU A 709 -3.88 -25.40 7.76
C LEU A 709 -3.63 -25.96 6.34
N ILE A 710 -3.84 -25.17 5.30
CA ILE A 710 -3.54 -25.52 3.90
C ILE A 710 -2.02 -25.57 3.69
N ASP A 711 -1.28 -24.58 4.19
CA ASP A 711 0.19 -24.53 4.09
C ASP A 711 0.84 -25.74 4.80
N LEU A 712 0.32 -26.09 5.99
CA LEU A 712 0.75 -27.29 6.73
C LEU A 712 0.38 -28.60 6.01
N HIS A 713 -0.73 -28.64 5.26
CA HIS A 713 -1.11 -29.81 4.44
C HIS A 713 -0.15 -30.00 3.26
N GLN A 714 0.20 -28.92 2.56
CA GLN A 714 1.20 -28.94 1.48
C GLN A 714 2.57 -29.42 2.01
N ALA A 715 3.08 -28.80 3.08
CA ALA A 715 4.36 -29.16 3.68
C ALA A 715 4.42 -30.62 4.23
N VAL A 716 3.28 -31.23 4.57
CA VAL A 716 3.19 -32.64 4.99
C VAL A 716 3.26 -33.62 3.82
N ALA A 717 2.91 -33.19 2.60
CA ALA A 717 2.98 -34.03 1.40
C ALA A 717 4.37 -34.03 0.76
N ASP A 718 5.05 -32.88 0.75
CA ASP A 718 6.40 -32.74 0.18
C ASP A 718 7.53 -33.21 1.13
N GLY A 719 7.24 -33.39 2.44
CA GLY A 719 8.22 -33.68 3.50
C GLY A 719 8.01 -34.99 4.27
N THR A 720 9.09 -35.69 4.61
CA THR A 720 9.06 -37.06 5.16
C THR A 720 8.51 -37.20 6.59
N SER A 721 7.20 -37.42 6.75
CA SER A 721 6.59 -38.08 7.94
C SER A 721 5.14 -38.48 7.65
N GLY A 722 4.92 -39.69 7.13
CA GLY A 722 3.64 -40.10 6.52
C GLY A 722 2.47 -40.32 7.48
N ASN A 723 1.26 -40.04 6.99
CA ASN A 723 -0.07 -40.43 7.50
C ASN A 723 -0.44 -40.16 8.97
N MET A 724 0.42 -39.57 9.79
CA MET A 724 0.06 -39.18 11.17
C MET A 724 -0.81 -37.92 11.17
N MET A 725 -2.02 -38.05 11.72
CA MET A 725 -2.85 -36.90 12.10
C MET A 725 -2.04 -36.00 13.06
N ARG A 726 -2.01 -34.70 12.79
CA ARG A 726 -1.36 -33.71 13.66
C ARG A 726 -2.43 -32.84 14.32
N ARG A 727 -2.25 -32.49 15.59
CA ARG A 727 -3.16 -31.59 16.32
C ARG A 727 -2.47 -30.27 16.61
N PHE A 728 -3.16 -29.17 16.31
CA PHE A 728 -2.71 -27.80 16.53
C PHE A 728 -3.85 -27.04 17.22
N THR A 729 -3.56 -26.06 18.08
CA THR A 729 -4.65 -25.21 18.57
C THR A 729 -5.00 -24.12 17.56
N ILE A 730 -6.25 -23.66 17.52
CA ILE A 730 -6.67 -22.47 16.77
C ILE A 730 -5.71 -21.31 17.04
N GLY A 731 -5.37 -21.06 18.31
CA GLY A 731 -4.42 -20.02 18.70
C GLY A 731 -3.02 -20.16 18.09
N HIS A 732 -2.58 -21.38 17.73
CA HIS A 732 -1.33 -21.59 16.98
C HIS A 732 -1.52 -21.34 15.48
N LEU A 733 -2.55 -21.93 14.85
CA LEU A 733 -2.83 -21.74 13.42
C LEU A 733 -3.05 -20.26 13.07
N VAL A 734 -3.79 -19.52 13.91
CA VAL A 734 -4.00 -18.08 13.75
C VAL A 734 -2.69 -17.30 13.77
N ARG A 735 -1.72 -17.68 14.61
CA ARG A 735 -0.39 -17.03 14.64
C ARG A 735 0.49 -17.42 13.46
N LEU A 736 0.31 -18.62 12.89
CA LEU A 736 1.10 -19.09 11.76
C LEU A 736 0.67 -18.42 10.45
N GLY A 737 -0.63 -18.13 10.27
CA GLY A 737 -1.17 -17.42 9.11
C GLY A 737 -1.32 -15.90 9.28
N ASP A 738 -0.45 -15.24 10.04
CA ASP A 738 -0.45 -13.78 10.29
C ASP A 738 -1.78 -13.18 10.83
N GLY A 739 -2.50 -13.94 11.64
CA GLY A 739 -3.75 -13.54 12.29
C GLY A 739 -3.59 -12.99 13.71
N ARG A 740 -4.70 -12.52 14.28
CA ARG A 740 -4.77 -11.99 15.64
C ARG A 740 -6.11 -12.30 16.32
N MET A 741 -6.03 -12.97 17.47
CA MET A 741 -7.18 -13.37 18.29
C MET A 741 -7.78 -12.19 19.08
N GLY A 742 -6.99 -11.57 19.96
CA GLY A 742 -7.47 -10.50 20.83
C GLY A 742 -7.81 -9.19 20.10
N PRO A 743 -8.91 -8.50 20.44
CA PRO A 743 -9.90 -8.80 21.49
C PRO A 743 -11.20 -9.46 20.94
N LEU A 744 -11.10 -10.33 19.94
CA LEU A 744 -12.25 -10.99 19.30
C LEU A 744 -12.59 -12.33 19.99
N ASP A 745 -11.57 -13.05 20.44
CA ASP A 745 -11.67 -14.23 21.29
C ASP A 745 -12.40 -13.92 22.61
N GLU A 746 -11.98 -12.88 23.34
CA GLU A 746 -12.63 -12.41 24.57
C GLU A 746 -14.13 -12.17 24.38
N LYS A 747 -14.53 -11.60 23.24
CA LYS A 747 -15.95 -11.34 22.91
C LYS A 747 -16.73 -12.61 22.61
N LEU A 748 -16.15 -13.57 21.90
CA LEU A 748 -16.79 -14.85 21.60
C LEU A 748 -16.89 -15.71 22.87
N GLU A 749 -15.82 -15.79 23.66
CA GLU A 749 -15.78 -16.50 24.94
C GLU A 749 -16.80 -15.92 25.94
N ALA A 750 -16.92 -14.59 26.03
CA ALA A 750 -17.91 -13.93 26.88
C ALA A 750 -19.37 -14.14 26.41
N LEU A 751 -19.62 -14.40 25.12
CA LEU A 751 -20.94 -14.78 24.63
C LEU A 751 -21.23 -16.26 24.90
N ALA A 752 -20.30 -17.16 24.58
CA ALA A 752 -20.42 -18.59 24.88
C ALA A 752 -20.69 -18.83 26.37
N ALA A 753 -19.98 -18.12 27.26
CA ALA A 753 -20.16 -18.19 28.71
C ALA A 753 -21.53 -17.65 29.19
N ARG A 754 -22.16 -16.74 28.44
CA ARG A 754 -23.52 -16.26 28.71
C ARG A 754 -24.59 -17.26 28.28
N GLU A 755 -24.32 -18.06 27.25
CA GLU A 755 -25.24 -19.06 26.70
C GLU A 755 -25.10 -20.46 27.31
N GLY A 756 -24.03 -20.70 28.08
CA GLY A 756 -23.90 -21.88 28.98
C GLY A 756 -22.52 -22.51 29.06
N ALA A 757 -21.62 -22.17 28.12
CA ALA A 757 -20.28 -22.76 28.03
C ALA A 757 -19.43 -22.45 29.27
N ARG A 758 -18.63 -23.43 29.70
CA ARG A 758 -17.81 -23.38 30.91
C ARG A 758 -16.35 -23.52 30.56
N SER A 759 -15.57 -22.49 30.88
CA SER A 759 -14.12 -22.47 30.62
C SER A 759 -13.73 -22.63 29.14
N PHE A 760 -14.65 -22.38 28.20
CA PHE A 760 -14.34 -22.32 26.78
C PHE A 760 -13.26 -21.27 26.53
N ARG A 761 -12.18 -21.66 25.83
CA ARG A 761 -11.07 -20.80 25.45
C ARG A 761 -10.75 -21.04 23.97
N LEU A 762 -11.00 -20.06 23.11
CA LEU A 762 -10.82 -20.21 21.67
C LEU A 762 -9.35 -20.51 21.31
N ASP A 763 -8.39 -19.98 22.09
CA ASP A 763 -6.97 -20.21 21.83
C ASP A 763 -6.51 -21.67 22.08
N LYS A 764 -7.35 -22.47 22.74
CA LYS A 764 -7.09 -23.88 23.11
C LYS A 764 -7.85 -24.92 22.29
N VAL A 765 -8.86 -24.52 21.50
CA VAL A 765 -9.58 -25.43 20.59
C VAL A 765 -8.58 -26.17 19.71
N GLU A 766 -8.62 -27.50 19.72
CA GLU A 766 -7.74 -28.34 18.89
C GLU A 766 -8.35 -28.58 17.50
N VAL A 767 -7.59 -28.26 16.46
CA VAL A 767 -7.86 -28.64 15.07
C VAL A 767 -6.99 -29.85 14.75
N THR A 768 -7.60 -30.89 14.17
CA THR A 768 -6.87 -32.06 13.66
C THR A 768 -6.61 -31.91 12.17
N LEU A 769 -5.35 -31.80 11.77
CA LEU A 769 -4.90 -32.00 10.40
C LEU A 769 -4.85 -33.50 10.12
N ASP A 770 -5.90 -34.02 9.49
CA ASP A 770 -5.85 -35.28 8.73
C ASP A 770 -5.62 -34.96 7.23
N PRO A 771 -4.45 -35.31 6.66
CA PRO A 771 -4.17 -35.09 5.24
C PRO A 771 -5.18 -35.76 4.30
N HIS A 772 -5.84 -36.86 4.71
CA HIS A 772 -6.85 -37.52 3.87
C HIS A 772 -8.17 -36.74 3.84
N ALA A 773 -8.66 -36.29 5.00
CA ALA A 773 -9.84 -35.44 5.06
C ALA A 773 -9.63 -34.08 4.36
N VAL A 774 -8.45 -33.46 4.50
CA VAL A 774 -8.11 -32.21 3.80
C VAL A 774 -7.98 -32.45 2.30
N SER A 775 -7.23 -33.48 1.87
CA SER A 775 -7.11 -33.88 0.46
C SER A 775 -8.49 -34.18 -0.18
N ALA A 776 -9.36 -34.91 0.51
CA ALA A 776 -10.73 -35.18 0.05
C ALA A 776 -11.56 -33.90 -0.10
N THR A 777 -11.41 -32.95 0.82
CA THR A 777 -12.06 -31.63 0.74
C THR A 777 -11.61 -30.89 -0.51
N ILE A 778 -10.29 -30.75 -0.69
CA ILE A 778 -9.68 -30.07 -1.85
C ILE A 778 -10.09 -30.75 -3.16
N ALA A 779 -9.97 -32.07 -3.24
CA ALA A 779 -10.30 -32.85 -4.43
C ALA A 779 -11.80 -32.75 -4.79
N SER A 780 -12.71 -32.71 -3.80
CA SER A 780 -14.15 -32.56 -4.04
C SER A 780 -14.52 -31.18 -4.62
N HIS A 781 -13.80 -30.14 -4.22
CA HIS A 781 -14.03 -28.76 -4.67
C HIS A 781 -13.39 -28.49 -6.05
N LEU A 782 -12.18 -29.00 -6.28
CA LEU A 782 -11.43 -28.74 -7.51
C LEU A 782 -11.77 -29.70 -8.67
N SER A 783 -12.11 -30.96 -8.40
CA SER A 783 -12.30 -31.97 -9.47
C SER A 783 -13.27 -31.53 -10.57
N PRO A 784 -14.48 -31.01 -10.30
CA PRO A 784 -15.42 -30.65 -11.37
C PRO A 784 -14.89 -29.58 -12.33
N MET A 785 -14.00 -28.70 -11.86
CA MET A 785 -13.32 -27.70 -12.69
C MET A 785 -12.12 -28.33 -13.42
N LEU A 786 -11.31 -29.15 -12.75
CA LEU A 786 -10.17 -29.82 -13.36
C LEU A 786 -10.59 -30.82 -14.45
N ASP A 787 -11.76 -31.46 -14.32
CA ASP A 787 -12.34 -32.36 -15.32
C ASP A 787 -12.71 -31.59 -16.61
N GLN A 788 -13.26 -30.37 -16.47
CA GLN A 788 -13.51 -29.47 -17.61
C GLN A 788 -12.20 -29.00 -18.26
N VAL A 789 -11.21 -28.60 -17.45
CA VAL A 789 -9.88 -28.19 -17.93
C VAL A 789 -9.20 -29.32 -18.71
N VAL A 790 -9.22 -30.56 -18.20
CA VAL A 790 -8.70 -31.75 -18.89
C VAL A 790 -9.39 -31.97 -20.24
N GLN A 791 -10.71 -31.77 -20.31
CA GLN A 791 -11.43 -31.86 -21.59
C GLN A 791 -11.00 -30.77 -22.58
N VAL A 792 -10.76 -29.54 -22.13
CA VAL A 792 -10.23 -28.46 -22.99
C VAL A 792 -8.80 -28.77 -23.47
N VAL A 793 -7.92 -29.20 -22.56
CA VAL A 793 -6.54 -29.61 -22.87
C VAL A 793 -6.50 -30.77 -23.88
N SER A 794 -7.45 -31.71 -23.78
CA SER A 794 -7.63 -32.79 -24.76
C SER A 794 -8.16 -32.27 -26.11
N ASN A 795 -9.19 -31.42 -26.10
CA ASN A 795 -9.84 -30.94 -27.33
C ASN A 795 -8.94 -30.01 -28.14
N ALA A 796 -8.10 -29.20 -27.47
CA ALA A 796 -7.17 -28.29 -28.11
C ALA A 796 -5.88 -28.97 -28.58
N ASN A 797 -5.69 -30.29 -28.39
CA ASN A 797 -4.47 -31.02 -28.74
C ASN A 797 -3.19 -30.35 -28.18
N VAL A 798 -3.19 -30.09 -26.87
CA VAL A 798 -2.08 -29.42 -26.18
C VAL A 798 -0.80 -30.28 -26.19
N ASP A 799 0.35 -29.62 -26.30
CA ASP A 799 1.67 -30.25 -26.24
C ASP A 799 2.27 -30.20 -24.84
N LEU A 800 2.08 -29.08 -24.14
CA LEU A 800 2.61 -28.82 -22.81
C LEU A 800 1.55 -28.15 -21.94
N PHE A 801 1.41 -28.61 -20.69
CA PHE A 801 0.50 -28.03 -19.73
C PHE A 801 1.28 -27.44 -18.55
N VAL A 802 1.14 -26.13 -18.36
CA VAL A 802 1.86 -25.33 -17.37
C VAL A 802 0.93 -25.01 -16.20
N LEU A 803 1.45 -25.11 -14.97
CA LEU A 803 0.76 -24.71 -13.75
C LEU A 803 1.43 -23.47 -13.14
N SER A 804 0.62 -22.51 -12.70
CA SER A 804 1.03 -21.24 -12.10
C SER A 804 0.01 -20.79 -11.04
N GLY A 805 0.35 -19.77 -10.27
CA GLY A 805 -0.51 -19.15 -9.25
C GLY A 805 -0.31 -19.77 -7.86
N GLN A 806 -0.77 -19.06 -6.83
CA GLN A 806 -0.51 -19.40 -5.42
C GLN A 806 -0.91 -20.84 -5.03
N PHE A 807 -1.94 -21.40 -5.69
CA PHE A 807 -2.50 -22.71 -5.33
C PHE A 807 -2.10 -23.85 -6.29
N ALA A 808 -1.15 -23.63 -7.21
CA ALA A 808 -0.63 -24.66 -8.12
C ALA A 808 0.21 -25.74 -7.42
N ASP A 809 0.92 -25.37 -6.34
CA ASP A 809 1.80 -26.27 -5.60
C ASP A 809 1.07 -27.28 -4.72
N LEU A 810 -0.25 -27.14 -4.58
CA LEU A 810 -1.09 -28.10 -3.88
C LEU A 810 -0.90 -29.50 -4.51
N PRO A 811 -0.44 -30.50 -3.72
CA PRO A 811 -0.22 -31.86 -4.22
C PRO A 811 -1.49 -32.49 -4.80
N ASP A 812 -2.66 -32.03 -4.38
CA ASP A 812 -3.98 -32.41 -4.88
C ASP A 812 -4.22 -31.97 -6.33
N VAL A 813 -3.73 -30.80 -6.74
CA VAL A 813 -3.83 -30.30 -8.12
C VAL A 813 -2.94 -31.15 -9.03
N THR A 814 -1.67 -31.29 -8.67
CA THR A 814 -0.70 -32.08 -9.47
C THR A 814 -1.15 -33.52 -9.62
N ARG A 815 -1.48 -34.23 -8.51
CA ARG A 815 -1.97 -35.63 -8.57
C ARG A 815 -3.28 -35.78 -9.36
N SER A 816 -4.22 -34.84 -9.25
CA SER A 816 -5.47 -34.88 -10.02
C SER A 816 -5.22 -34.71 -11.51
N LEU A 817 -4.25 -33.89 -11.91
CA LEU A 817 -3.88 -33.70 -13.30
C LEU A 817 -3.06 -34.87 -13.86
N GLU A 818 -2.06 -35.38 -13.14
CA GLU A 818 -1.31 -36.60 -13.53
C GLU A 818 -2.22 -37.82 -13.71
N ALA A 819 -3.30 -37.93 -12.93
CA ALA A 819 -4.24 -39.04 -13.00
C ALA A 819 -5.32 -38.93 -14.09
N LYS A 820 -5.51 -37.73 -14.69
CA LYS A 820 -6.64 -37.45 -15.60
C LYS A 820 -6.23 -36.84 -16.95
N CYS A 821 -5.14 -36.10 -17.01
CA CYS A 821 -4.69 -35.38 -18.20
C CYS A 821 -4.24 -36.35 -19.31
N PRO A 822 -4.55 -36.10 -20.60
CA PRO A 822 -4.07 -36.93 -21.71
C PRO A 822 -2.57 -36.77 -22.02
N LEU A 823 -1.82 -36.03 -21.20
CA LEU A 823 -0.38 -35.78 -21.37
C LEU A 823 0.43 -36.68 -20.44
N ALA A 824 1.59 -37.13 -20.90
CA ALA A 824 2.56 -37.80 -20.03
C ALA A 824 3.06 -36.82 -18.95
N PRO A 825 3.35 -37.26 -17.70
CA PRO A 825 3.67 -36.36 -16.59
C PRO A 825 4.81 -35.35 -16.86
N HIS A 826 5.82 -35.73 -17.64
CA HIS A 826 6.93 -34.83 -18.03
C HIS A 826 6.51 -33.65 -18.94
N ARG A 827 5.27 -33.61 -19.43
CA ARG A 827 4.64 -32.49 -20.15
C ARG A 827 3.69 -31.67 -19.27
N ILE A 828 3.59 -31.98 -17.97
CA ILE A 828 2.91 -31.17 -16.96
C ILE A 828 4.00 -30.46 -16.14
N VAL A 829 4.11 -29.15 -16.27
CA VAL A 829 5.19 -28.35 -15.67
C VAL A 829 4.61 -27.36 -14.67
N ASN A 830 4.85 -27.59 -13.38
CA ASN A 830 4.65 -26.57 -12.36
C ASN A 830 5.85 -25.62 -12.36
N LEU A 831 5.60 -24.32 -12.58
CA LEU A 831 6.66 -23.31 -12.66
C LEU A 831 7.09 -22.75 -11.30
N ASN A 832 6.21 -22.76 -10.30
CA ASN A 832 6.56 -22.27 -8.96
C ASN A 832 7.74 -23.11 -8.43
N ARG A 833 7.57 -24.44 -8.35
CA ARG A 833 8.63 -25.40 -7.97
C ARG A 833 9.90 -25.26 -8.82
N ARG A 834 9.77 -25.10 -10.15
CA ARG A 834 10.92 -24.93 -11.07
C ARG A 834 11.77 -23.71 -10.71
N TYR A 835 11.14 -22.58 -10.39
CA TYR A 835 11.84 -21.35 -10.06
C TYR A 835 12.30 -21.29 -8.59
N GLU A 836 11.60 -21.97 -7.67
CA GLU A 836 12.08 -22.21 -6.30
C GLU A 836 13.40 -23.01 -6.31
N GLU A 837 13.44 -24.16 -7.01
CA GLU A 837 14.64 -25.00 -7.15
C GLU A 837 15.82 -24.23 -7.77
N ALA A 838 15.55 -23.34 -8.73
CA ALA A 838 16.58 -22.49 -9.36
C ALA A 838 17.08 -21.36 -8.46
N SER A 839 16.32 -20.96 -7.44
CA SER A 839 16.65 -19.83 -6.55
C SER A 839 17.58 -20.22 -5.38
N VAL A 840 18.04 -21.47 -5.32
CA VAL A 840 18.86 -22.01 -4.21
C VAL A 840 20.35 -21.66 -4.33
N GLU A 841 20.81 -21.00 -5.41
CA GLU A 841 22.16 -20.40 -5.43
C GLU A 841 22.23 -19.15 -4.53
N PRO A 842 23.04 -19.13 -3.46
CA PRO A 842 22.99 -18.08 -2.45
C PRO A 842 23.67 -16.78 -2.93
N GLN A 843 22.87 -15.83 -3.44
CA GLN A 843 23.34 -14.47 -3.66
C GLN A 843 23.46 -13.72 -2.32
N ALA A 844 24.60 -13.08 -2.09
CA ALA A 844 25.00 -12.55 -0.78
C ALA A 844 24.43 -11.16 -0.47
N SER A 845 23.12 -10.97 -0.66
CA SER A 845 22.43 -9.69 -0.47
C SER A 845 21.03 -9.88 0.10
N ASP A 846 20.63 -9.05 1.09
CA ASP A 846 19.30 -9.06 1.73
C ASP A 846 18.16 -8.51 0.84
N ILE A 847 18.21 -8.80 -0.45
CA ILE A 847 17.25 -8.39 -1.47
C ILE A 847 16.71 -9.67 -2.11
N GLU A 848 15.43 -9.96 -1.89
CA GLU A 848 14.75 -11.06 -2.57
C GLU A 848 14.80 -10.87 -4.09
N ALA A 849 15.03 -11.96 -4.82
CA ALA A 849 15.04 -11.92 -6.27
C ALA A 849 13.63 -11.57 -6.81
N PRO A 850 13.50 -10.64 -7.78
CA PRO A 850 12.21 -10.36 -8.39
C PRO A 850 11.63 -11.60 -9.08
N ASP A 851 10.30 -11.76 -9.04
CA ASP A 851 9.59 -12.90 -9.62
C ASP A 851 10.02 -13.12 -11.10
N PRO A 852 10.53 -14.32 -11.47
CA PRO A 852 10.95 -14.62 -12.85
C PRO A 852 9.86 -14.41 -13.91
N ARG A 853 8.57 -14.49 -13.53
CA ARG A 853 7.42 -14.17 -14.38
C ARG A 853 7.32 -12.67 -14.62
N LEU A 854 7.55 -11.82 -13.60
CA LEU A 854 7.66 -10.37 -13.78
C LEU A 854 8.91 -9.98 -14.58
N ILE A 855 10.07 -10.60 -14.31
CA ILE A 855 11.30 -10.36 -15.09
C ILE A 855 11.06 -10.69 -16.58
N THR A 856 10.38 -11.80 -16.88
CA THR A 856 10.12 -12.17 -18.27
C THR A 856 9.02 -11.31 -18.89
N LEU A 857 7.95 -10.97 -18.16
CA LEU A 857 6.91 -10.04 -18.60
C LEU A 857 7.52 -8.68 -18.95
N ALA A 858 8.45 -8.17 -18.14
CA ALA A 858 9.21 -6.96 -18.40
C ALA A 858 10.05 -7.07 -19.67
N ARG A 859 10.80 -8.18 -19.84
CA ARG A 859 11.58 -8.43 -21.07
C ARG A 859 10.67 -8.52 -22.31
N ALA A 860 9.53 -9.20 -22.21
CA ALA A 860 8.59 -9.39 -23.32
C ALA A 860 7.84 -8.10 -23.72
N THR A 861 7.44 -7.29 -22.74
CA THR A 861 6.65 -6.06 -22.99
C THR A 861 7.51 -4.86 -23.39
N LEU A 862 8.80 -4.83 -22.99
CA LEU A 862 9.69 -3.68 -23.23
C LEU A 862 10.68 -3.84 -24.39
N SER A 863 10.97 -5.05 -24.86
CA SER A 863 12.05 -5.30 -25.85
C SER A 863 11.67 -5.00 -27.30
N GLY A 864 11.19 -3.78 -27.58
CA GLY A 864 10.93 -3.29 -28.94
C GLY A 864 12.18 -3.03 -29.80
N GLY A 865 13.32 -3.67 -29.50
CA GLY A 865 14.60 -3.42 -30.17
C GLY A 865 15.68 -4.47 -29.90
N ASN A 866 16.25 -5.00 -30.99
CA ASN A 866 17.54 -5.67 -31.16
C ASN A 866 17.88 -6.97 -30.39
N ASP A 867 17.31 -7.30 -29.22
CA ASP A 867 17.30 -8.69 -28.72
C ASP A 867 16.06 -9.46 -29.22
N ALA A 868 14.97 -8.73 -29.45
CA ALA A 868 13.96 -8.87 -30.52
C ALA A 868 13.72 -10.24 -31.21
N GLY A 869 14.75 -10.80 -31.87
CA GLY A 869 14.63 -11.87 -32.87
C GLY A 869 14.04 -13.21 -32.42
N LYS A 870 13.79 -13.40 -31.11
CA LYS A 870 13.08 -14.57 -30.59
C LYS A 870 11.58 -14.37 -30.39
N PHE A 871 11.11 -13.15 -30.09
CA PHE A 871 9.77 -12.92 -29.51
C PHE A 871 9.11 -11.58 -29.91
N ASN A 872 9.54 -10.91 -30.98
CA ASN A 872 8.98 -9.62 -31.44
C ASN A 872 7.44 -9.57 -31.47
N ALA A 873 6.79 -10.64 -31.93
CA ALA A 873 5.32 -10.73 -32.03
C ALA A 873 4.60 -10.70 -30.67
N ILE A 874 5.30 -10.86 -29.55
CA ILE A 874 4.72 -10.79 -28.20
C ILE A 874 4.45 -9.34 -27.78
N GLY A 875 5.28 -8.38 -28.21
CA GLY A 875 4.99 -6.96 -28.05
C GLY A 875 3.73 -6.57 -28.83
N ALA A 876 3.60 -7.07 -30.06
CA ALA A 876 2.39 -6.90 -30.86
C ALA A 876 1.15 -7.55 -30.20
N LEU A 877 1.27 -8.73 -29.57
CA LEU A 877 0.17 -9.33 -28.81
C LEU A 877 -0.27 -8.46 -27.62
N ALA A 878 0.67 -7.82 -26.92
CA ALA A 878 0.34 -6.87 -25.85
C ALA A 878 -0.42 -5.65 -26.39
N ASP A 879 0.00 -5.10 -27.54
CA ASP A 879 -0.69 -4.00 -28.22
C ASP A 879 -2.08 -4.43 -28.75
N GLU A 880 -2.23 -5.63 -29.31
CA GLU A 880 -3.53 -6.18 -29.71
C GLU A 880 -4.46 -6.37 -28.51
N LEU A 881 -3.97 -6.85 -27.37
CA LEU A 881 -4.77 -7.04 -26.15
C LEU A 881 -5.25 -5.73 -25.50
N ARG A 882 -4.65 -4.58 -25.84
CA ARG A 882 -5.19 -3.24 -25.49
C ARG A 882 -6.44 -2.88 -26.30
N LEU A 883 -6.64 -3.51 -27.46
CA LEU A 883 -7.67 -3.15 -28.45
C LEU A 883 -8.72 -4.25 -28.69
N ALA A 884 -8.36 -5.52 -28.46
CA ALA A 884 -9.18 -6.68 -28.77
C ALA A 884 -10.02 -7.19 -27.59
N ALA A 885 -11.28 -7.53 -27.87
CA ALA A 885 -12.07 -8.38 -27.00
C ALA A 885 -11.69 -9.86 -27.24
N PRO A 886 -11.49 -10.68 -26.18
CA PRO A 886 -11.14 -12.08 -26.35
C PRO A 886 -12.30 -12.85 -26.99
N LYS A 887 -12.00 -13.68 -27.99
CA LYS A 887 -12.96 -14.66 -28.51
C LYS A 887 -13.15 -15.75 -27.46
N ARG A 888 -14.18 -15.62 -26.61
CA ARG A 888 -14.61 -16.72 -25.73
C ARG A 888 -14.99 -17.92 -26.58
N THR A 889 -14.30 -19.03 -26.35
CA THR A 889 -14.48 -20.30 -27.07
C THR A 889 -15.79 -21.01 -26.69
N GLY A 890 -16.42 -20.62 -25.58
CA GLY A 890 -17.70 -21.17 -25.15
C GLY A 890 -17.59 -22.56 -24.53
N LEU A 891 -16.40 -22.91 -24.02
CA LEU A 891 -16.09 -24.25 -23.50
C LEU A 891 -16.64 -24.52 -22.10
N GLY A 892 -17.29 -23.53 -21.47
CA GLY A 892 -18.22 -23.75 -20.37
C GLY A 892 -17.60 -23.78 -18.96
N LEU A 893 -16.38 -23.25 -18.77
CA LEU A 893 -15.95 -22.89 -17.42
C LEU A 893 -16.91 -21.84 -16.84
N LEU A 894 -17.35 -22.05 -15.60
CA LEU A 894 -18.36 -21.21 -14.97
C LEU A 894 -17.79 -19.83 -14.61
N GLU A 895 -18.26 -18.81 -15.33
CA GLU A 895 -18.05 -17.40 -14.97
C GLU A 895 -18.30 -17.17 -13.46
N PRO A 896 -17.52 -16.28 -12.82
CA PRO A 896 -17.92 -15.64 -11.58
C PRO A 896 -19.18 -14.81 -11.84
N ASP A 897 -20.35 -15.44 -11.72
CA ASP A 897 -21.68 -14.79 -11.82
C ASP A 897 -21.67 -13.54 -10.93
N SER A 898 -21.80 -12.37 -11.53
CA SER A 898 -21.29 -11.14 -10.93
C SER A 898 -22.08 -10.68 -9.70
N GLU A 899 -23.37 -11.01 -9.63
CA GLU A 899 -24.15 -10.86 -8.40
C GLU A 899 -23.72 -11.87 -7.32
N VAL A 900 -23.39 -13.11 -7.68
CA VAL A 900 -22.99 -14.14 -6.70
C VAL A 900 -21.57 -13.90 -6.20
N ALA A 901 -20.63 -13.52 -7.07
CA ALA A 901 -19.26 -13.21 -6.73
C ALA A 901 -19.12 -11.92 -5.90
N SER A 902 -19.97 -10.91 -6.12
CA SER A 902 -20.02 -9.71 -5.27
C SER A 902 -20.82 -9.95 -3.98
N ARG A 903 -21.90 -10.75 -4.02
CA ARG A 903 -22.58 -11.23 -2.80
C ARG A 903 -21.69 -12.16 -1.97
N ARG A 904 -20.67 -12.82 -2.52
CA ARG A 904 -19.63 -13.61 -1.80
C ARG A 904 -18.72 -12.79 -0.87
N TYR A 905 -19.17 -11.63 -0.39
CA TYR A 905 -18.79 -11.09 0.92
C TYR A 905 -19.30 -12.05 2.02
N ILE A 906 -18.55 -13.14 2.24
CA ILE A 906 -18.93 -14.41 2.91
C ILE A 906 -20.35 -14.44 3.51
N PRO A 907 -21.38 -14.74 2.69
CA PRO A 907 -22.65 -15.23 3.17
C PRO A 907 -22.42 -16.65 3.63
N TRP A 908 -22.55 -16.89 4.92
CA TRP A 908 -22.67 -18.25 5.42
C TRP A 908 -24.04 -18.82 5.05
N SER A 909 -24.18 -19.26 3.80
CA SER A 909 -25.41 -19.86 3.28
C SER A 909 -25.09 -20.92 2.21
N ALA A 910 -25.14 -22.19 2.61
CA ALA A 910 -25.32 -23.29 1.67
C ALA A 910 -26.82 -23.50 1.42
N GLN A 911 -27.16 -23.88 0.19
CA GLN A 911 -28.49 -23.91 -0.42
C GLN A 911 -29.56 -24.69 0.38
N GLU A 912 -30.81 -24.22 0.32
CA GLU A 912 -31.98 -25.11 0.28
C GLU A 912 -32.60 -25.16 -1.13
N LYS A 913 -33.11 -26.34 -1.50
CA LYS A 913 -33.90 -26.71 -2.71
C LYS A 913 -33.16 -27.38 -3.87
N ALA A 914 -32.48 -28.49 -3.58
CA ALA A 914 -32.47 -29.62 -4.51
C ALA A 914 -33.89 -30.21 -4.61
N GLN A 915 -34.35 -30.58 -5.81
CA GLN A 915 -35.70 -31.10 -6.04
C GLN A 915 -35.79 -32.60 -5.75
N VAL A 916 -36.75 -33.01 -4.91
CA VAL A 916 -37.14 -34.42 -4.79
C VAL A 916 -38.14 -34.75 -5.90
N LEU A 917 -37.75 -35.59 -6.86
CA LEU A 917 -38.65 -36.16 -7.86
C LEU A 917 -39.36 -37.42 -7.34
N PRO A 918 -40.53 -37.80 -7.90
CA PRO A 918 -41.59 -38.40 -7.09
C PRO A 918 -41.59 -39.94 -7.04
N GLY A 919 -42.01 -40.47 -5.89
CA GLY A 919 -42.47 -41.84 -5.72
C GLY A 919 -43.79 -41.89 -4.94
N THR A 920 -44.88 -42.28 -5.60
CA THR A 920 -46.16 -42.64 -4.93
C THR A 920 -46.34 -44.15 -5.02
N PRO A 921 -46.95 -44.81 -4.01
CA PRO A 921 -48.40 -44.99 -4.08
C PRO A 921 -49.20 -45.06 -2.73
N HIS A 922 -50.46 -44.61 -2.83
CA HIS A 922 -51.67 -45.13 -2.15
C HIS A 922 -51.97 -44.98 -0.63
N LYS A 923 -53.07 -44.22 -0.39
CA LYS A 923 -54.25 -44.50 0.49
C LYS A 923 -54.14 -44.35 2.03
N PRO A 924 -55.25 -44.09 2.77
CA PRO A 924 -56.61 -43.64 2.37
C PRO A 924 -57.18 -42.42 3.18
N HIS A 925 -58.40 -42.00 2.80
CA HIS A 925 -59.33 -41.04 3.47
C HIS A 925 -59.86 -41.54 4.85
N PRO A 926 -60.57 -40.73 5.70
CA PRO A 926 -61.43 -39.53 5.45
C PRO A 926 -61.08 -38.28 6.30
N GLY A 927 -61.74 -37.10 6.25
CA GLY A 927 -62.94 -36.54 5.58
C GLY A 927 -63.12 -35.05 6.01
N SER A 928 -64.25 -34.31 5.93
CA SER A 928 -65.56 -34.45 5.24
C SER A 928 -66.38 -33.12 5.34
N ALA A 929 -67.21 -32.79 4.33
CA ALA A 929 -68.19 -31.66 4.28
C ALA A 929 -67.63 -30.20 4.34
N ALA A 930 -68.27 -29.12 3.83
CA ALA A 930 -69.58 -28.94 3.16
C ALA A 930 -69.55 -27.85 2.04
N ARG A 931 -70.68 -27.70 1.31
CA ARG A 931 -70.99 -26.71 0.23
C ARG A 931 -71.63 -25.41 0.79
N PRO A 932 -71.97 -24.32 0.03
CA PRO A 932 -72.25 -24.27 -1.43
C PRO A 932 -71.72 -23.07 -2.26
N THR A 933 -71.90 -23.18 -3.58
CA THR A 933 -71.82 -22.12 -4.63
C THR A 933 -73.21 -21.57 -4.97
N PRO A 934 -73.32 -20.35 -5.55
CA PRO A 934 -73.66 -20.23 -6.99
C PRO A 934 -72.94 -19.03 -7.68
N SER A 935 -72.94 -18.80 -9.01
CA SER A 935 -73.29 -19.62 -10.20
C SER A 935 -72.72 -19.00 -11.49
N ALA A 936 -72.74 -19.81 -12.56
CA ALA A 936 -72.72 -19.54 -14.01
C ALA A 936 -73.19 -18.14 -14.53
N ASN A 937 -72.97 -17.73 -15.80
CA ASN A 937 -72.80 -18.53 -17.03
C ASN A 937 -72.23 -17.71 -18.23
N GLN A 938 -71.77 -18.39 -19.31
CA GLN A 938 -71.91 -18.11 -20.77
C GLN A 938 -71.94 -16.65 -21.36
N SER A 939 -71.55 -16.34 -22.61
CA SER A 939 -70.81 -17.05 -23.70
C SER A 939 -70.68 -16.17 -24.96
N GLY A 940 -69.62 -16.36 -25.76
CA GLY A 940 -69.65 -16.14 -27.22
C GLY A 940 -69.11 -14.80 -27.79
N PRO A 941 -68.83 -14.70 -29.12
CA PRO A 941 -67.97 -13.67 -29.70
C PRO A 941 -68.62 -12.79 -30.80
N GLY A 942 -67.90 -11.74 -31.27
CA GLY A 942 -68.30 -10.89 -32.40
C GLY A 942 -67.11 -10.11 -33.01
N HIS A 943 -67.13 -9.91 -34.34
CA HIS A 943 -66.03 -9.44 -35.19
C HIS A 943 -65.91 -7.90 -35.36
N GLU A 944 -64.69 -7.48 -35.76
CA GLU A 944 -64.35 -6.37 -36.67
C GLU A 944 -64.62 -4.89 -36.32
N GLY A 945 -63.75 -4.01 -36.86
CA GLY A 945 -63.89 -2.54 -36.85
C GLY A 945 -62.57 -1.79 -36.66
N ALA A 946 -61.94 -1.33 -37.74
CA ALA A 946 -60.73 -0.50 -37.71
C ALA A 946 -60.91 0.79 -38.52
N THR A 947 -60.35 1.93 -38.08
CA THR A 947 -59.78 2.98 -38.98
C THR A 947 -59.05 4.14 -38.26
N PHE A 948 -58.25 4.86 -39.05
CA PHE A 948 -57.29 5.94 -38.80
C PHE A 948 -57.80 7.27 -38.18
N SER A 949 -57.00 7.81 -37.24
CA SER A 949 -56.12 9.02 -37.34
C SER A 949 -56.60 10.40 -37.86
N THR A 950 -55.93 11.46 -37.35
CA THR A 950 -55.95 12.91 -37.73
C THR A 950 -57.21 13.71 -37.29
N SER A 951 -57.21 15.04 -37.07
CA SER A 951 -56.21 16.13 -37.26
C SER A 951 -56.34 17.28 -36.20
N ALA A 952 -55.57 18.38 -36.34
CA ALA A 952 -55.52 19.57 -35.45
C ALA A 952 -56.52 20.70 -35.91
N PRO A 953 -56.48 22.03 -35.58
CA PRO A 953 -55.43 22.87 -34.94
C PRO A 953 -55.84 24.06 -34.00
N ARG A 954 -54.81 24.76 -33.45
CA ARG A 954 -54.64 26.22 -33.13
C ARG A 954 -55.83 27.16 -32.78
N GLY A 955 -55.60 28.05 -31.79
CA GLY A 955 -56.18 29.41 -31.72
C GLY A 955 -56.00 30.13 -30.37
N GLU A 956 -55.44 31.35 -30.35
CA GLU A 956 -55.18 32.18 -29.13
C GLU A 956 -56.19 33.34 -28.98
N ALA A 957 -56.41 33.85 -27.75
CA ALA A 957 -56.80 35.26 -27.51
C ALA A 957 -56.70 35.72 -26.02
N HIS A 958 -55.80 36.68 -25.76
CA HIS A 958 -55.95 37.93 -24.98
C HIS A 958 -56.23 38.03 -23.45
N GLU A 959 -55.53 39.04 -22.90
CA GLU A 959 -55.90 40.00 -21.83
C GLU A 959 -55.64 39.74 -20.33
N SER A 960 -55.68 40.83 -19.56
CA SER A 960 -55.01 41.01 -18.25
C SER A 960 -55.80 41.98 -17.32
N PRO A 961 -55.16 42.73 -16.38
CA PRO A 961 -55.15 42.54 -14.92
C PRO A 961 -56.20 43.51 -14.22
N PRO A 962 -56.12 44.04 -12.97
CA PRO A 962 -55.08 43.93 -11.90
C PRO A 962 -55.53 43.97 -10.40
N ALA A 963 -54.52 43.94 -9.51
CA ALA A 963 -54.34 44.80 -8.30
C ALA A 963 -54.90 44.47 -6.88
N ARG A 964 -53.93 44.33 -5.95
CA ARG A 964 -53.76 44.99 -4.61
C ARG A 964 -54.50 44.52 -3.33
N GLY A 965 -53.70 43.94 -2.41
CA GLY A 965 -53.47 44.45 -1.03
C GLY A 965 -54.26 43.80 0.13
N ASP A 966 -53.89 43.94 1.42
CA ASP A 966 -52.64 44.38 2.11
C ASP A 966 -52.79 44.13 3.67
N VAL A 967 -51.82 44.50 4.51
CA VAL A 967 -51.93 44.90 5.96
C VAL A 967 -51.64 43.88 7.10
N THR A 968 -50.34 43.77 7.48
CA THR A 968 -49.78 43.79 8.88
C THR A 968 -49.86 42.54 9.82
N LYS A 969 -49.14 42.39 10.98
CA LYS A 969 -48.40 43.36 11.88
C LYS A 969 -47.39 42.74 12.91
N LEU A 970 -46.22 43.40 13.11
CA LEU A 970 -45.34 43.48 14.33
C LEU A 970 -44.71 42.20 14.97
N SER A 971 -43.55 42.22 15.65
CA SER A 971 -42.74 43.25 16.39
C SER A 971 -41.20 43.02 16.19
N LYS A 972 -40.24 43.98 16.15
CA LYS A 972 -39.71 45.03 17.10
C LYS A 972 -38.96 44.43 18.33
N ARG A 973 -37.74 44.84 18.76
CA ARG A 973 -36.81 46.02 18.60
C ARG A 973 -35.34 45.53 18.32
N ARG A 974 -34.38 46.25 17.69
CA ARG A 974 -33.61 47.51 18.02
C ARG A 974 -32.67 47.34 19.25
N GLU A 975 -31.43 47.87 19.34
CA GLU A 975 -30.78 49.11 18.80
C GLU A 975 -29.32 48.86 18.27
N ALA A 976 -28.78 49.55 17.24
CA ALA A 976 -28.02 50.84 17.18
C ALA A 976 -26.65 50.85 17.92
N GLN A 977 -25.57 51.51 17.47
CA GLN A 977 -25.27 52.51 16.40
C GLN A 977 -23.73 52.39 16.04
N ALA A 978 -22.99 53.14 15.18
CA ALA A 978 -23.18 54.38 14.41
C ALA A 978 -22.36 54.44 13.07
N HIS A 979 -21.37 55.34 12.91
CA HIS A 979 -20.67 55.72 11.66
C HIS A 979 -19.26 56.31 11.90
N VAL A 980 -18.42 56.40 10.85
CA VAL A 980 -17.86 57.66 10.26
C VAL A 980 -17.43 57.42 8.79
N LEU A 981 -17.45 58.46 7.95
CA LEU A 981 -17.02 58.55 6.54
C LEU A 981 -16.32 59.93 6.33
N PRO A 982 -15.31 60.09 5.45
CA PRO A 982 -15.50 60.29 3.99
C PRO A 982 -14.42 59.59 3.10
N ASN A 983 -14.46 59.43 1.77
CA ASN A 983 -15.28 59.89 0.60
C ASN A 983 -14.55 60.87 -0.37
N ARG A 984 -14.74 60.66 -1.69
CA ARG A 984 -14.25 61.35 -2.92
C ARG A 984 -12.86 60.97 -3.48
N ALA A 985 -12.54 61.14 -4.78
CA ALA A 985 -13.30 60.98 -6.05
C ALA A 985 -12.43 61.37 -7.28
N ASN A 986 -12.66 60.70 -8.44
CA ASN A 986 -12.34 61.10 -9.83
C ASN A 986 -10.84 61.22 -10.27
N ALA A 987 -10.47 61.14 -11.57
CA ALA A 987 -11.01 60.46 -12.77
C ALA A 987 -10.09 60.73 -14.01
N ILE A 988 -10.06 59.82 -15.03
CA ILE A 988 -9.60 60.06 -16.45
C ILE A 988 -8.07 60.31 -16.57
N SER A 989 -7.27 60.04 -17.64
CA SER A 989 -7.34 59.49 -19.03
C SER A 989 -5.98 58.77 -19.30
N ASP A 990 -5.83 57.63 -20.00
CA ASP A 990 -6.10 57.23 -21.40
C ASP A 990 -4.91 57.44 -22.39
N ALA A 991 -4.72 56.48 -23.33
CA ALA A 991 -3.80 56.38 -24.48
C ALA A 991 -2.25 56.48 -24.27
N GLY A 992 -1.43 55.85 -25.15
CA GLY A 992 0.03 56.04 -25.05
C GLY A 992 1.06 55.46 -26.05
N SER A 993 0.81 54.42 -26.86
CA SER A 993 1.71 53.88 -27.93
C SER A 993 3.14 53.37 -27.57
N ALA A 994 3.60 52.36 -28.31
CA ALA A 994 5.01 51.93 -28.37
C ALA A 994 5.84 52.79 -29.33
N VAL A 995 7.19 52.65 -29.28
CA VAL A 995 8.09 52.48 -30.46
C VAL A 995 9.52 52.09 -30.01
N ALA A 996 10.33 51.60 -30.95
CA ALA A 996 11.56 50.82 -30.78
C ALA A 996 12.83 51.52 -30.24
N MET A 997 13.72 50.68 -29.70
CA MET A 997 15.18 50.53 -29.96
C MET A 997 15.83 51.33 -31.12
N PRO A 998 17.19 51.37 -31.23
CA PRO A 998 18.26 51.10 -30.23
C PRO A 998 19.43 52.14 -30.24
N MET A 999 20.37 52.08 -29.28
CA MET A 999 21.78 52.47 -29.53
C MET A 999 22.84 51.74 -28.67
N THR A 1000 23.77 51.09 -29.38
CA THR A 1000 25.22 50.86 -29.15
C THR A 1000 25.87 50.91 -27.76
N LYS A 1001 26.57 49.80 -27.45
CA LYS A 1001 27.92 49.65 -26.84
C LYS A 1001 28.67 50.91 -26.33
N GLY A 1002 29.23 50.80 -25.13
CA GLY A 1002 30.37 51.60 -24.63
C GLY A 1002 31.07 50.88 -23.47
N ASP A 1003 32.40 50.80 -23.51
CA ASP A 1003 33.24 50.00 -22.60
C ASP A 1003 33.51 50.63 -21.22
N GLN A 1004 34.00 49.79 -20.28
CA GLN A 1004 34.87 50.10 -19.14
C GLN A 1004 34.39 51.07 -18.03
N ALA A 1005 34.02 50.48 -16.89
CA ALA A 1005 34.79 50.61 -15.63
C ALA A 1005 34.61 49.34 -14.78
#